data_AF-A0A2N1J6T9-F1
#
_entry.id   AF-A0A2N1J6T9-F1
#
_cell.length_a   1.000
_cell.length_b   1.000
_cell.length_c   1.000
_cell.angle_alpha   90.00
_cell.angle_beta   90.00
_cell.angle_gamma   90.00
#
_symmetry.space_group_name_H-M   'P 1'
#
loop_
_entity.id
_entity.type
_entity.pdbx_description
1 polymer ?
#
loop_
_entity_poly.entity_id
_entity_poly.type
_entity_poly.pdbx_seq_one_letter_code
_entity_poly.pdbx_strand_id
1 'polypeptide(L)'
;MFTSNGAESIGADTDVAGDQLGDADYSRASLDHEHFDEEKYGDEKLDTTESEINEADIQALVEEDHGHEIKLRTMSWQKASWLLAGDQVGLAVMSQAWSLSVLGWAAGIMTMLVAGVLFVVTSITMHRYIMRNPQIKDICDFGYYVFGKSRVAYVFSGFMLLANNIILIGFHILMSARVLNTLSDHSLCTVVFNIIGMVMGIVFSLPRTLHHVSFMSMFSAFCMGMAILLWLIFSGIQDHPMQGPKKLFPDDGPVRTYARSPPGTTWVDAMNAMLNITFMWVPQILFPTFIAEMERPQDFPKALAVLTGLQFFLFIIPPSIGYYYLGQYTTSPAFASLQTYTYQKASFAFVIVASILIAGIYANVSAKFIYARVMGKSRHAHSNTATGWGMWFLIMAVIWVVAWIFAEVIPSVGDFLSLLGAAFDSFFGFIFFAVAYWQMNRGSAAYAALYDNTSVANRTCGNKPITSCSLQALDVGNVDTCCTETFGGLLASTQFWDTYTGREDANQLLPQDQWTLHGLWPDFCNGSFTQYCDADRQYDPHPSPAEVNGQKVLPYQGPSVDIMLKDYNATDLLAWMEKNWVAQNQPSAEFWAHEFSKHATCFSTFDVACYGKHYRKHEDLVQFFETAIKYFNSLPTYKWLQEAGITPSNTTTYSLSDISGALADAYGKTPYLGCSGSPYSETEKGRNSMDHGRTVLNEVWYFSHANGRPQEHDIEKVDSVTKTNCAKSPGAIHYYERAKNSVREK
;
A
#
# COMPACT_ATOMS: atom_id res chain seq x y z
N MET A 1 41.99 -27.23 10.14
CA MET A 1 42.88 -28.41 10.35
C MET A 1 43.50 -28.24 11.72
N PHE A 2 43.71 -29.33 12.48
CA PHE A 2 43.74 -29.37 13.96
C PHE A 2 42.35 -29.01 14.56
N THR A 3 41.56 -29.84 15.24
CA THR A 3 41.74 -31.01 16.16
C THR A 3 42.35 -30.63 17.53
N SER A 4 41.82 -31.06 18.69
CA SER A 4 40.61 -31.87 19.00
C SER A 4 40.39 -32.05 20.50
N ASN A 5 39.14 -32.33 20.91
CA ASN A 5 38.72 -33.06 22.12
C ASN A 5 39.03 -32.43 23.50
N GLY A 6 38.35 -32.82 24.59
CA GLY A 6 37.31 -33.84 24.74
C GLY A 6 36.39 -33.58 25.96
N ALA A 7 35.50 -34.52 26.26
CA ALA A 7 34.51 -34.43 27.34
C ALA A 7 34.59 -35.64 28.28
N GLU A 8 34.04 -35.52 29.50
CA GLU A 8 33.53 -36.66 30.27
C GLU A 8 32.49 -36.21 31.33
N SER A 9 31.74 -37.16 31.89
CA SER A 9 30.56 -36.96 32.77
C SER A 9 30.63 -37.84 34.03
N ILE A 10 29.48 -38.22 34.64
CA ILE A 10 29.28 -38.87 35.98
C ILE A 10 29.10 -37.81 37.09
N GLY A 11 28.19 -37.95 38.08
CA GLY A 11 27.18 -38.97 38.41
C GLY A 11 26.29 -38.49 39.58
N ALA A 12 25.28 -39.26 40.01
CA ALA A 12 24.26 -38.84 40.98
C ALA A 12 24.33 -39.57 42.34
N ASP A 13 23.78 -38.99 43.43
CA ASP A 13 22.55 -39.48 44.11
C ASP A 13 22.28 -38.84 45.52
N THR A 14 20.97 -38.65 45.80
CA THR A 14 20.12 -38.61 47.03
C THR A 14 20.71 -38.36 48.46
N ASP A 15 20.02 -37.81 49.50
CA ASP A 15 18.67 -38.09 50.05
C ASP A 15 18.20 -37.14 51.21
N VAL A 16 16.89 -36.86 51.26
CA VAL A 16 15.89 -36.83 52.39
C VAL A 16 16.07 -36.05 53.73
N ALA A 17 14.97 -35.35 54.11
CA ALA A 17 14.36 -35.05 55.45
C ALA A 17 14.07 -33.54 55.72
N GLY A 18 12.96 -33.12 56.35
CA GLY A 18 11.74 -33.82 56.81
C GLY A 18 10.91 -32.98 57.80
N ASP A 19 9.58 -33.20 57.86
CA ASP A 19 8.60 -32.79 58.91
C ASP A 19 8.29 -31.28 59.19
N GLN A 20 7.08 -30.87 59.62
CA GLN A 20 5.70 -31.43 59.57
C GLN A 20 4.64 -30.33 59.87
N LEU A 21 3.38 -30.55 59.42
CA LEU A 21 2.03 -30.15 59.96
C LEU A 21 1.86 -28.84 60.79
N GLY A 22 0.75 -28.09 60.74
CA GLY A 22 -0.63 -28.32 60.27
C GLY A 22 -1.58 -27.47 61.15
N ASP A 23 -2.82 -27.10 60.82
CA ASP A 23 -3.70 -27.29 59.65
C ASP A 23 -4.58 -25.99 59.54
N ALA A 24 -5.80 -25.84 59.00
CA ALA A 24 -6.84 -26.73 58.47
C ALA A 24 -7.86 -25.98 57.57
N ASP A 25 -8.77 -26.75 56.96
CA ASP A 25 -10.04 -26.41 56.28
C ASP A 25 -10.04 -25.31 55.19
N TYR A 26 -9.96 -25.74 53.93
CA TYR A 26 -10.15 -24.89 52.74
C TYR A 26 -11.23 -25.49 51.84
N SER A 27 -12.29 -24.73 51.56
CA SER A 27 -13.39 -25.19 50.71
C SER A 27 -12.97 -25.36 49.26
N ARG A 28 -13.57 -26.36 48.59
CA ARG A 28 -13.12 -26.91 47.31
C ARG A 28 -13.44 -25.98 46.12
N ALA A 29 -12.49 -25.15 45.73
CA ALA A 29 -12.47 -24.43 44.46
C ALA A 29 -11.07 -24.53 43.84
N SER A 30 -10.92 -25.28 42.75
CA SER A 30 -9.63 -25.62 42.16
C SER A 30 -9.02 -24.44 41.38
N LEU A 31 -7.85 -24.01 41.84
CA LEU A 31 -6.86 -23.37 40.99
C LEU A 31 -6.17 -24.48 40.19
N ASP A 32 -5.99 -24.27 38.88
CA ASP A 32 -5.02 -25.00 38.07
C ASP A 32 -4.29 -24.00 37.17
N HIS A 33 -2.97 -24.13 37.07
CA HIS A 33 -2.11 -23.15 36.43
C HIS A 33 -0.85 -23.84 35.89
N GLU A 34 -0.92 -24.46 34.70
CA GLU A 34 0.24 -25.15 34.14
C GLU A 34 0.23 -25.34 32.61
N HIS A 35 1.37 -25.87 32.14
CA HIS A 35 1.74 -26.40 30.84
C HIS A 35 1.73 -25.51 29.58
N PHE A 36 2.95 -25.34 29.05
CA PHE A 36 3.22 -25.29 27.62
C PHE A 36 3.17 -26.75 27.12
N ASP A 37 2.21 -27.08 26.25
CA ASP A 37 2.20 -28.34 25.51
C ASP A 37 2.04 -28.05 24.00
N GLU A 38 2.68 -28.86 23.17
CA GLU A 38 2.41 -28.92 21.74
C GLU A 38 1.12 -29.73 21.48
N GLU A 39 0.40 -29.41 20.41
CA GLU A 39 -0.94 -29.95 20.09
C GLU A 39 -1.98 -29.69 21.23
N LYS A 40 -2.91 -28.74 21.09
CA LYS A 40 -4.00 -28.91 20.12
C LYS A 40 -4.79 -27.61 19.89
N TYR A 41 -4.17 -26.62 19.25
CA TYR A 41 -4.96 -25.64 18.50
C TYR A 41 -5.65 -26.40 17.37
N GLY A 42 -6.95 -26.17 17.14
CA GLY A 42 -7.65 -26.80 16.02
C GLY A 42 -7.08 -26.31 14.69
N ASP A 43 -7.01 -27.18 13.67
CA ASP A 43 -6.66 -26.81 12.28
C ASP A 43 -7.83 -26.07 11.61
N GLU A 44 -8.30 -25.01 12.25
CA GLU A 44 -9.13 -23.99 11.63
C GLU A 44 -8.20 -23.13 10.78
N LYS A 45 -7.97 -23.60 9.55
CA LYS A 45 -7.14 -22.92 8.55
C LYS A 45 -7.55 -21.46 8.47
N LEU A 46 -6.64 -20.58 8.87
CA LEU A 46 -6.70 -19.16 8.55
C LEU A 46 -6.57 -19.04 7.03
N ASP A 47 -7.71 -19.05 6.37
CA ASP A 47 -7.87 -18.89 4.93
C ASP A 47 -7.37 -17.49 4.56
N THR A 48 -6.11 -17.42 4.13
CA THR A 48 -5.47 -16.21 3.64
C THR A 48 -5.99 -15.88 2.24
N THR A 49 -7.31 -15.67 2.17
CA THR A 49 -7.89 -14.67 1.29
C THR A 49 -7.06 -13.40 1.39
N GLU A 50 -6.54 -12.92 0.26
CA GLU A 50 -6.07 -11.54 0.15
C GLU A 50 -7.32 -10.64 0.05
N SER A 51 -8.05 -10.56 1.16
CA SER A 51 -9.12 -9.59 1.29
C SER A 51 -8.54 -8.18 1.23
N GLU A 52 -9.24 -7.29 0.52
CA GLU A 52 -9.12 -5.86 0.79
C GLU A 52 -9.41 -5.66 2.29
N ILE A 53 -8.45 -5.10 3.03
CA ILE A 53 -8.64 -4.81 4.46
C ILE A 53 -9.88 -3.92 4.57
N ASN A 54 -10.91 -4.47 5.20
CA ASN A 54 -12.25 -3.99 5.02
C ASN A 54 -12.44 -2.71 5.85
N GLU A 55 -13.34 -1.81 5.42
CA GLU A 55 -13.68 -0.63 6.22
C GLU A 55 -14.20 -1.08 7.61
N ALA A 56 -14.81 -2.26 7.67
CA ALA A 56 -15.20 -2.98 8.89
C ALA A 56 -14.03 -3.31 9.84
N ASP A 57 -12.82 -3.65 9.36
CA ASP A 57 -11.69 -4.00 10.24
C ASP A 57 -11.15 -2.77 10.97
N ILE A 58 -11.05 -1.65 10.24
CA ILE A 58 -10.65 -0.36 10.81
C ILE A 58 -11.73 0.14 11.77
N GLN A 59 -13.02 -0.03 11.42
CA GLN A 59 -14.13 0.36 12.28
C GLN A 59 -14.26 -0.52 13.53
N ALA A 60 -14.03 -1.83 13.46
CA ALA A 60 -13.98 -2.70 14.64
C ALA A 60 -12.90 -2.25 15.64
N LEU A 61 -11.71 -1.85 15.14
CA LEU A 61 -10.64 -1.26 15.95
C LEU A 61 -10.97 0.16 16.48
N VAL A 62 -11.95 0.89 15.89
CA VAL A 62 -12.49 2.14 16.45
C VAL A 62 -13.51 1.82 17.55
N GLU A 63 -14.38 0.84 17.34
CA GLU A 63 -15.41 0.42 18.30
C GLU A 63 -14.78 -0.22 19.55
N GLU A 64 -13.67 -0.97 19.40
CA GLU A 64 -12.83 -1.45 20.51
C GLU A 64 -12.23 -0.30 21.32
N ASP A 65 -11.58 0.68 20.68
CA ASP A 65 -11.04 1.87 21.36
C ASP A 65 -12.13 2.66 22.08
N HIS A 66 -13.32 2.75 21.49
CA HIS A 66 -14.48 3.41 22.08
C HIS A 66 -15.10 2.65 23.24
N GLY A 67 -14.76 1.39 23.47
CA GLY A 67 -15.09 0.62 24.67
C GLY A 67 -14.21 0.97 25.89
N HIS A 68 -13.06 1.63 25.70
CA HIS A 68 -12.16 1.99 26.78
C HIS A 68 -12.53 3.30 27.49
N GLU A 69 -12.18 3.41 28.77
CA GLU A 69 -12.35 4.63 29.59
C GLU A 69 -11.53 5.83 29.04
N ILE A 70 -10.39 5.54 28.41
CA ILE A 70 -9.55 6.52 27.71
C ILE A 70 -9.58 6.17 26.22
N LYS A 71 -10.37 6.93 25.45
CA LYS A 71 -10.48 6.79 24.00
C LYS A 71 -9.33 7.50 23.30
N LEU A 72 -8.55 6.79 22.50
CA LEU A 72 -7.38 7.33 21.80
C LEU A 72 -7.75 7.79 20.38
N ARG A 73 -8.67 7.10 19.69
CA ARG A 73 -9.10 7.40 18.31
C ARG A 73 -10.14 8.51 18.27
N THR A 74 -9.72 9.75 18.55
CA THR A 74 -10.63 10.93 18.65
C THR A 74 -10.18 12.14 17.82
N MET A 75 -9.16 11.96 16.97
CA MET A 75 -8.64 13.02 16.11
C MET A 75 -9.35 13.05 14.75
N SER A 76 -10.00 14.18 14.44
CA SER A 76 -10.50 14.44 13.09
C SER A 76 -9.39 15.05 12.22
N TRP A 77 -9.51 14.94 10.89
CA TRP A 77 -8.46 15.42 9.98
C TRP A 77 -8.16 16.91 10.13
N GLN A 78 -9.13 17.75 10.50
CA GLN A 78 -8.89 19.18 10.75
C GLN A 78 -8.02 19.41 12.00
N LYS A 79 -8.23 18.60 13.06
CA LYS A 79 -7.36 18.63 14.26
C LYS A 79 -5.96 18.14 13.90
N ALA A 80 -5.85 17.09 13.08
CA ALA A 80 -4.57 16.60 12.57
C ALA A 80 -3.82 17.66 11.76
N SER A 81 -4.49 18.38 10.85
CA SER A 81 -3.88 19.50 10.10
C SER A 81 -3.25 20.55 11.02
N TRP A 82 -3.93 20.93 12.10
CA TRP A 82 -3.43 21.93 13.04
C TRP A 82 -2.32 21.40 13.95
N LEU A 83 -2.39 20.14 14.36
CA LEU A 83 -1.35 19.47 15.14
C LEU A 83 -0.05 19.36 14.33
N LEU A 84 -0.16 18.92 13.07
CA LEU A 84 0.91 18.87 12.08
C LEU A 84 1.49 20.27 11.78
N ALA A 85 0.64 21.29 11.68
CA ALA A 85 1.10 22.65 11.45
C ALA A 85 1.90 23.20 12.64
N GLY A 86 1.48 23.00 13.88
CA GLY A 86 2.23 23.52 15.04
C GLY A 86 3.47 22.71 15.44
N ASP A 87 3.64 21.51 14.88
CA ASP A 87 4.91 20.79 14.83
C ASP A 87 5.87 21.42 13.80
N GLN A 88 5.40 21.66 12.57
CA GLN A 88 6.24 22.05 11.44
C GLN A 88 6.51 23.56 11.30
N VAL A 89 5.64 24.42 11.83
CA VAL A 89 5.86 25.87 11.88
C VAL A 89 6.74 26.21 13.07
N GLY A 90 8.03 25.89 12.95
CA GLY A 90 9.02 25.99 14.03
C GLY A 90 10.35 26.66 13.67
N LEU A 91 11.25 26.73 14.65
CA LEU A 91 12.60 27.33 14.61
C LEU A 91 13.39 27.14 13.29
N ALA A 92 13.49 25.90 12.82
CA ALA A 92 14.42 25.55 11.74
C ALA A 92 14.09 26.20 10.39
N VAL A 93 12.86 26.70 10.17
CA VAL A 93 12.48 27.42 8.93
C VAL A 93 13.38 28.64 8.72
N MET A 94 13.80 29.27 9.80
CA MET A 94 14.68 30.45 9.79
C MET A 94 16.14 30.12 9.47
N SER A 95 16.53 28.84 9.38
CA SER A 95 17.85 28.45 8.88
C SER A 95 17.89 28.35 7.35
N GLN A 96 16.75 28.18 6.68
CA GLN A 96 16.70 27.95 5.23
C GLN A 96 17.21 29.16 4.42
N ALA A 97 17.05 30.39 4.92
CA ALA A 97 17.58 31.59 4.26
C ALA A 97 19.12 31.61 4.27
N TRP A 98 19.75 31.06 5.32
CA TRP A 98 21.19 30.83 5.36
C TRP A 98 21.61 29.70 4.40
N SER A 99 20.82 28.62 4.28
CA SER A 99 21.11 27.59 3.28
C SER A 99 21.10 28.15 1.85
N LEU A 100 20.18 29.08 1.54
CA LEU A 100 20.19 29.81 0.27
C LEU A 100 21.43 30.69 0.09
N SER A 101 21.97 31.29 1.16
CA SER A 101 23.19 32.12 1.07
C SER A 101 24.47 31.31 0.82
N VAL A 102 24.48 30.03 1.23
CA VAL A 102 25.58 29.08 0.99
C VAL A 102 25.48 28.40 -0.38
N LEU A 103 24.28 27.97 -0.79
CA LEU A 103 24.05 27.24 -2.05
C LEU A 103 23.83 28.15 -3.26
N GLY A 104 23.39 29.39 -3.05
CA GLY A 104 22.86 30.26 -4.09
C GLY A 104 21.48 29.82 -4.59
N TRP A 105 20.83 30.69 -5.36
CA TRP A 105 19.43 30.52 -5.79
C TRP A 105 19.15 29.19 -6.48
N ALA A 106 19.92 28.81 -7.50
CA ALA A 106 19.59 27.67 -8.34
C ALA A 106 19.67 26.34 -7.57
N ALA A 107 20.76 26.10 -6.84
CA ALA A 107 20.93 24.88 -6.06
C ALA A 107 19.98 24.85 -4.86
N GLY A 108 19.85 25.97 -4.12
CA GLY A 108 18.99 26.05 -2.94
C GLY A 108 17.51 25.82 -3.23
N ILE A 109 16.95 26.52 -4.23
CA ILE A 109 15.54 26.36 -4.61
C ILE A 109 15.29 24.96 -5.23
N MET A 110 16.25 24.42 -6.00
CA MET A 110 16.16 23.05 -6.51
C MET A 110 16.12 22.02 -5.36
N THR A 111 16.97 22.16 -4.34
CA THR A 111 16.92 21.28 -3.14
C THR A 111 15.58 21.40 -2.43
N MET A 112 15.05 22.60 -2.24
CA MET A 112 13.73 22.81 -1.60
C MET A 112 12.60 22.13 -2.38
N LEU A 113 12.56 22.30 -3.71
CA LEU A 113 11.51 21.71 -4.56
C LEU A 113 11.61 20.18 -4.62
N VAL A 114 12.82 19.63 -4.78
CA VAL A 114 13.03 18.18 -4.80
C VAL A 114 12.68 17.55 -3.44
N ALA A 115 13.10 18.17 -2.33
CA ALA A 115 12.74 17.69 -1.00
C ALA A 115 11.22 17.74 -0.76
N GLY A 116 10.53 18.79 -1.20
CA GLY A 116 9.06 18.89 -1.13
C GLY A 116 8.31 17.86 -1.97
N VAL A 117 8.80 17.52 -3.16
CA VAL A 117 8.24 16.44 -3.98
C VAL A 117 8.45 15.08 -3.31
N LEU A 118 9.66 14.80 -2.81
CA LEU A 118 9.97 13.56 -2.10
C LEU A 118 9.15 13.41 -0.81
N PHE A 119 8.94 14.50 -0.06
CA PHE A 119 8.07 14.53 1.12
C PHE A 119 6.64 14.07 0.81
N VAL A 120 6.04 14.58 -0.28
CA VAL A 120 4.67 14.20 -0.68
C VAL A 120 4.62 12.71 -1.08
N VAL A 121 5.55 12.26 -1.93
CA VAL A 121 5.61 10.86 -2.41
C VAL A 121 5.79 9.88 -1.25
N THR A 122 6.71 10.17 -0.33
CA THR A 122 7.00 9.30 0.83
C THR A 122 5.86 9.29 1.85
N SER A 123 5.23 10.44 2.11
CA SER A 123 4.09 10.54 3.04
C SER A 123 2.84 9.80 2.53
N ILE A 124 2.54 9.89 1.23
CA ILE A 124 1.45 9.12 0.60
C ILE A 124 1.78 7.61 0.59
N THR A 125 3.04 7.25 0.35
CA THR A 125 3.52 5.86 0.42
C THR A 125 3.32 5.27 1.82
N MET A 126 3.76 5.98 2.86
CA MET A 126 3.57 5.57 4.25
C MET A 126 2.09 5.42 4.61
N HIS A 127 1.24 6.38 4.22
CA HIS A 127 -0.20 6.30 4.46
C HIS A 127 -0.80 5.03 3.84
N ARG A 128 -0.51 4.75 2.55
CA ARG A 128 -0.94 3.52 1.87
C ARG A 128 -0.43 2.24 2.56
N TYR A 129 0.80 2.26 3.10
CA TYR A 129 1.36 1.12 3.83
C TYR A 129 0.62 0.87 5.15
N ILE A 130 0.27 1.92 5.88
CA ILE A 130 -0.49 1.84 7.15
C ILE A 130 -1.95 1.47 6.91
N MET A 131 -2.58 1.93 5.83
CA MET A 131 -3.92 1.46 5.44
C MET A 131 -3.94 -0.05 5.16
N ARG A 132 -2.84 -0.61 4.64
CA ARG A 132 -2.62 -2.06 4.48
C ARG A 132 -2.09 -2.77 5.75
N ASN A 133 -1.85 -2.04 6.83
CA ASN A 133 -1.33 -2.56 8.09
C ASN A 133 -1.92 -1.77 9.29
N PRO A 134 -3.24 -1.85 9.58
CA PRO A 134 -3.90 -1.05 10.62
C PRO A 134 -3.37 -1.28 12.05
N GLN A 135 -2.60 -2.35 12.25
CA GLN A 135 -1.93 -2.70 13.50
C GLN A 135 -0.71 -1.82 13.84
N ILE A 136 -0.24 -0.95 12.94
CA ILE A 136 0.86 -0.01 13.16
C ILE A 136 0.38 1.18 14.01
N LYS A 137 1.00 1.41 15.18
CA LYS A 137 0.62 2.50 16.11
C LYS A 137 1.74 3.53 16.32
N ASP A 138 2.99 3.17 16.07
CA ASP A 138 4.13 4.09 16.07
C ASP A 138 5.17 3.77 14.97
N ILE A 139 6.21 4.61 14.87
CA ILE A 139 7.30 4.43 13.89
C ILE A 139 8.18 3.18 14.16
N CYS A 140 8.12 2.61 15.36
CA CYS A 140 8.81 1.37 15.71
C CYS A 140 8.02 0.17 15.21
N ASP A 141 6.69 0.17 15.37
CA ASP A 141 5.81 -0.78 14.69
C ASP A 141 6.00 -0.70 13.17
N PHE A 142 6.03 0.52 12.61
CA PHE A 142 6.27 0.72 11.17
C PHE A 142 7.59 0.06 10.73
N GLY A 143 8.69 0.31 11.44
CA GLY A 143 9.97 -0.35 11.20
C GLY A 143 9.93 -1.88 11.38
N TYR A 144 9.16 -2.40 12.34
CA TYR A 144 8.98 -3.84 12.52
C TYR A 144 8.33 -4.50 11.31
N TYR A 145 7.21 -3.98 10.81
CA TYR A 145 6.52 -4.54 9.64
C TYR A 145 7.33 -4.34 8.34
N VAL A 146 7.86 -3.13 8.11
CA VAL A 146 8.65 -2.79 6.91
C VAL A 146 9.94 -3.61 6.80
N PHE A 147 10.54 -4.05 7.91
CA PHE A 147 11.67 -4.98 7.91
C PHE A 147 11.27 -6.42 8.24
N GLY A 148 10.07 -6.85 7.83
CA GLY A 148 9.68 -8.26 7.78
C GLY A 148 9.37 -8.89 9.15
N LYS A 149 8.68 -8.14 10.02
CA LYS A 149 8.39 -8.52 11.42
C LYS A 149 9.68 -8.73 12.25
N SER A 150 10.73 -7.96 11.96
CA SER A 150 12.03 -8.07 12.62
C SER A 150 12.08 -7.34 13.97
N ARG A 151 12.25 -8.10 15.06
CA ARG A 151 12.45 -7.55 16.41
C ARG A 151 13.71 -6.68 16.53
N VAL A 152 14.73 -6.91 15.70
CA VAL A 152 15.93 -6.06 15.64
C VAL A 152 15.57 -4.68 15.06
N ALA A 153 14.78 -4.63 13.99
CA ALA A 153 14.32 -3.38 13.40
C ALA A 153 13.42 -2.58 14.35
N TYR A 154 12.57 -3.25 15.14
CA TYR A 154 11.76 -2.60 16.19
C TYR A 154 12.64 -1.88 17.23
N VAL A 155 13.67 -2.56 17.74
CA VAL A 155 14.59 -2.00 18.75
C VAL A 155 15.46 -0.89 18.15
N PHE A 156 15.93 -1.06 16.91
CA PHE A 156 16.68 -0.03 16.19
C PHE A 156 15.83 1.23 15.96
N SER A 157 14.60 1.09 15.48
CA SER A 157 13.66 2.21 15.31
C SER A 157 13.37 2.92 16.64
N GLY A 158 13.23 2.17 17.73
CA GLY A 158 13.06 2.73 19.08
C GLY A 158 14.27 3.50 19.59
N PHE A 159 15.48 3.05 19.28
CA PHE A 159 16.70 3.81 19.54
C PHE A 159 16.74 5.10 18.70
N MET A 160 16.49 5.00 17.39
CA MET A 160 16.54 6.15 16.48
C MET A 160 15.46 7.20 16.81
N LEU A 161 14.26 6.78 17.22
CA LEU A 161 13.18 7.66 17.70
C LEU A 161 13.62 8.45 18.94
N LEU A 162 14.14 7.76 19.96
CA LEU A 162 14.60 8.42 21.18
C LEU A 162 15.80 9.32 20.92
N ALA A 163 16.75 8.90 20.09
CA ALA A 163 17.92 9.69 19.74
C ALA A 163 17.57 10.96 18.94
N ASN A 164 16.73 10.84 17.90
CA ASN A 164 16.22 11.98 17.13
C ASN A 164 15.49 12.97 18.06
N ASN A 165 14.52 12.50 18.84
CA ASN A 165 13.73 13.36 19.72
C ASN A 165 14.58 14.04 20.80
N ILE A 166 15.49 13.32 21.47
CA ILE A 166 16.35 13.88 22.53
C ILE A 166 17.29 14.95 21.96
N ILE A 167 17.87 14.69 20.78
CA ILE A 167 18.71 15.68 20.09
C ILE A 167 17.85 16.88 19.66
N LEU A 168 16.65 16.69 19.12
CA LEU A 168 15.74 17.78 18.75
C LEU A 168 15.26 18.61 19.96
N ILE A 169 15.04 18.01 21.13
CA ILE A 169 14.81 18.76 22.39
C ILE A 169 16.06 19.61 22.73
N GLY A 170 17.27 19.08 22.51
CA GLY A 170 18.52 19.80 22.65
C GLY A 170 18.65 21.00 21.72
N PHE A 171 18.22 20.86 20.45
CA PHE A 171 18.09 21.99 19.53
C PHE A 171 17.19 23.08 20.12
N HIS A 172 16.02 22.72 20.64
CA HIS A 172 15.10 23.69 21.24
C HIS A 172 15.60 24.32 22.55
N ILE A 173 16.43 23.62 23.33
CA ILE A 173 17.15 24.21 24.47
C ILE A 173 18.12 25.28 23.99
N LEU A 174 19.00 24.95 23.03
CA LEU A 174 19.93 25.88 22.40
C LEU A 174 19.19 27.09 21.81
N MET A 175 18.08 26.86 21.12
CA MET A 175 17.28 27.93 20.54
C MET A 175 16.60 28.81 21.60
N SER A 176 16.09 28.23 22.68
CA SER A 176 15.55 29.00 23.81
C SER A 176 16.63 29.88 24.44
N ALA A 177 17.86 29.38 24.56
CA ALA A 177 18.99 30.17 25.05
C ALA A 177 19.41 31.27 24.06
N ARG A 178 19.38 31.02 22.74
CA ARG A 178 19.61 32.06 21.72
C ARG A 178 18.56 33.18 21.82
N VAL A 179 17.28 32.82 22.02
CA VAL A 179 16.20 33.80 22.24
C VAL A 179 16.45 34.63 23.52
N LEU A 180 16.74 33.97 24.64
CA LEU A 180 16.98 34.65 25.93
C LEU A 180 18.20 35.58 25.89
N ASN A 181 19.29 35.16 25.24
CA ASN A 181 20.46 36.01 24.97
C ASN A 181 20.06 37.31 24.24
N THR A 182 19.32 37.19 23.13
CA THR A 182 18.89 38.35 22.33
C THR A 182 17.93 39.27 23.10
N LEU A 183 16.98 38.71 23.86
CA LEU A 183 16.04 39.53 24.63
C LEU A 183 16.72 40.29 25.78
N SER A 184 17.71 39.67 26.41
CA SER A 184 18.38 40.17 27.63
C SER A 184 19.70 40.91 27.41
N ASP A 185 20.07 41.19 26.16
CA ASP A 185 21.36 41.81 25.77
C ASP A 185 22.58 41.02 26.32
N HIS A 186 22.52 39.69 26.25
CA HIS A 186 23.56 38.77 26.76
C HIS A 186 23.89 38.93 28.26
N SER A 187 22.90 39.27 29.10
CA SER A 187 23.14 39.55 30.53
C SER A 187 23.64 38.37 31.38
N LEU A 188 23.53 37.13 30.89
CA LEU A 188 24.08 35.92 31.52
C LEU A 188 24.82 35.07 30.48
N CYS A 189 25.69 34.16 30.95
CA CYS A 189 26.33 33.17 30.09
C CYS A 189 25.29 32.26 29.41
N THR A 190 25.47 31.94 28.13
CA THR A 190 24.53 31.10 27.35
C THR A 190 24.21 29.76 28.02
N VAL A 191 25.18 29.13 28.70
CA VAL A 191 24.99 27.90 29.50
C VAL A 191 23.89 28.06 30.55
N VAL A 192 23.80 29.23 31.20
CA VAL A 192 22.75 29.53 32.20
C VAL A 192 21.39 29.68 31.52
N PHE A 193 21.34 30.29 30.33
CA PHE A 193 20.11 30.36 29.55
C PHE A 193 19.67 28.99 28.98
N ASN A 194 20.60 28.10 28.65
CA ASN A 194 20.33 26.70 28.30
C ASN A 194 19.69 25.97 29.50
N ILE A 195 20.25 26.12 30.70
CA ILE A 195 19.67 25.55 31.93
C ILE A 195 18.26 26.13 32.21
N ILE A 196 18.05 27.44 32.02
CA ILE A 196 16.72 28.05 32.16
C ILE A 196 15.74 27.46 31.14
N GLY A 197 16.13 27.34 29.86
CA GLY A 197 15.32 26.71 28.82
C GLY A 197 14.96 25.26 29.13
N MET A 198 15.91 24.48 29.63
CA MET A 198 15.71 23.11 30.11
C MET A 198 14.70 23.04 31.28
N VAL A 199 14.83 23.91 32.28
CA VAL A 199 13.92 23.92 33.45
C VAL A 199 12.50 24.33 33.04
N MET A 200 12.34 25.36 32.19
CA MET A 200 11.03 25.71 31.62
C MET A 200 10.45 24.53 30.84
N GLY A 201 11.27 23.90 29.99
CA GLY A 201 10.92 22.72 29.21
C GLY A 201 10.38 21.56 30.04
N ILE A 202 11.08 21.18 31.12
CA ILE A 202 10.63 20.14 32.06
C ILE A 202 9.24 20.48 32.60
N VAL A 203 9.03 21.71 33.07
CA VAL A 203 7.75 22.16 33.66
C VAL A 203 6.60 22.10 32.65
N PHE A 204 6.80 22.62 31.43
CA PHE A 204 5.78 22.58 30.38
C PHE A 204 5.55 21.17 29.80
N SER A 205 6.50 20.23 29.99
CA SER A 205 6.35 18.84 29.56
C SER A 205 5.58 17.95 30.54
N LEU A 206 5.36 18.37 31.80
CA LEU A 206 4.69 17.53 32.81
C LEU A 206 3.28 17.03 32.46
N PRO A 207 2.41 17.77 31.73
CA PRO A 207 1.06 17.32 31.38
C PRO A 207 1.04 16.12 30.42
N ARG A 208 0.52 14.98 30.88
CA ARG A 208 0.51 13.71 30.11
C ARG A 208 -0.50 13.68 28.95
N THR A 209 -1.56 14.47 29.02
CA THR A 209 -2.79 14.29 28.22
C THR A 209 -2.77 15.07 26.90
N LEU A 210 -3.03 14.36 25.80
CA LEU A 210 -2.92 14.88 24.43
C LEU A 210 -3.89 16.04 24.12
N HIS A 211 -5.03 16.13 24.82
CA HIS A 211 -5.99 17.21 24.66
C HIS A 211 -5.40 18.61 24.91
N HIS A 212 -4.45 18.75 25.84
CA HIS A 212 -3.77 20.04 26.04
C HIS A 212 -2.69 20.29 24.97
N VAL A 213 -2.08 19.22 24.45
CA VAL A 213 -0.98 19.29 23.48
C VAL A 213 -1.45 19.86 22.13
N SER A 214 -2.63 19.49 21.65
CA SER A 214 -3.18 20.05 20.39
C SER A 214 -3.50 21.55 20.49
N PHE A 215 -3.99 22.02 21.63
CA PHE A 215 -4.18 23.45 21.89
C PHE A 215 -2.85 24.21 21.98
N MET A 216 -1.85 23.64 22.67
CA MET A 216 -0.50 24.19 22.74
C MET A 216 0.17 24.27 21.35
N SER A 217 -0.03 23.25 20.50
CA SER A 217 0.48 23.22 19.12
C SER A 217 -0.11 24.34 18.27
N MET A 218 -1.44 24.58 18.33
CA MET A 218 -2.06 25.73 17.64
C MET A 218 -1.50 27.09 18.09
N PHE A 219 -1.26 27.26 19.40
CA PHE A 219 -0.69 28.50 19.94
C PHE A 219 0.78 28.68 19.54
N SER A 220 1.57 27.60 19.54
CA SER A 220 2.94 27.55 19.01
C SER A 220 3.00 28.03 17.55
N ALA A 221 2.17 27.44 16.69
CA ALA A 221 2.07 27.79 15.26
C ALA A 221 1.77 29.28 15.05
N PHE A 222 0.81 29.83 15.82
CA PHE A 222 0.44 31.24 15.75
C PHE A 222 1.58 32.17 16.16
N CYS A 223 2.23 31.90 17.30
CA CYS A 223 3.38 32.69 17.75
C CYS A 223 4.53 32.65 16.74
N MET A 224 4.88 31.47 16.20
CA MET A 224 5.95 31.36 15.22
C MET A 224 5.58 32.02 13.88
N GLY A 225 4.33 31.89 13.41
CA GLY A 225 3.83 32.61 12.22
C GLY A 225 3.94 34.13 12.37
N MET A 226 3.62 34.68 13.54
CA MET A 226 3.82 36.10 13.85
C MET A 226 5.31 36.49 13.86
N ALA A 227 6.20 35.66 14.40
CA ALA A 227 7.65 35.90 14.37
C ALA A 227 8.18 35.98 12.93
N ILE A 228 7.78 35.06 12.05
CA ILE A 228 8.16 35.04 10.63
C ILE A 228 7.64 36.28 9.92
N LEU A 229 6.36 36.64 10.12
CA LEU A 229 5.76 37.82 9.49
C LEU A 229 6.47 39.12 9.89
N LEU A 230 6.76 39.29 11.18
CA LEU A 230 7.52 40.45 11.68
C LEU A 230 8.92 40.52 11.05
N TRP A 231 9.63 39.38 10.99
CA TRP A 231 10.96 39.32 10.37
C TRP A 231 10.97 39.62 8.87
N LEU A 232 9.93 39.21 8.12
CA LEU A 232 9.80 39.57 6.72
C LEU A 232 9.61 41.07 6.53
N ILE A 233 8.73 41.68 7.33
CA ILE A 233 8.50 43.13 7.34
C ILE A 233 9.80 43.86 7.68
N PHE A 234 10.45 43.49 8.79
CA PHE A 234 11.69 44.14 9.25
C PHE A 234 12.86 43.95 8.27
N SER A 235 12.99 42.78 7.63
CA SER A 235 14.03 42.54 6.62
C SER A 235 13.84 43.41 5.37
N GLY A 236 12.59 43.73 5.02
CA GLY A 236 12.24 44.55 3.85
C GLY A 236 12.25 46.07 4.10
N ILE A 237 12.22 46.55 5.35
CA ILE A 237 12.21 47.99 5.69
C ILE A 237 13.49 48.51 6.36
N GLN A 238 14.40 47.64 6.81
CA GLN A 238 15.68 48.08 7.39
C GLN A 238 16.63 48.64 6.32
N ASP A 239 17.37 49.70 6.63
CA ASP A 239 18.27 50.37 5.68
C ASP A 239 19.43 49.45 5.21
N HIS A 240 19.89 48.55 6.08
CA HIS A 240 20.88 47.52 5.76
C HIS A 240 20.77 46.32 6.72
N PRO A 241 21.36 45.15 6.41
CA PRO A 241 21.42 44.02 7.35
C PRO A 241 22.37 44.29 8.53
N MET A 242 22.25 43.45 9.57
CA MET A 242 23.24 43.35 10.65
C MET A 242 24.54 42.68 10.17
N GLN A 243 25.60 42.77 10.98
CA GLN A 243 26.85 42.04 10.78
C GLN A 243 26.58 40.52 10.86
N GLY A 244 26.96 39.78 9.83
CA GLY A 244 26.86 38.32 9.79
C GLY A 244 28.10 37.65 10.41
N PRO A 245 28.03 36.35 10.76
CA PRO A 245 29.05 35.65 11.56
C PRO A 245 30.44 35.50 10.90
N LYS A 246 30.59 35.90 9.63
CA LYS A 246 31.86 35.97 8.90
C LYS A 246 32.02 37.28 8.09
N LYS A 247 31.08 38.24 8.20
CA LYS A 247 30.98 39.41 7.29
C LYS A 247 30.39 40.65 7.95
N LEU A 248 31.06 41.79 7.82
CA LEU A 248 30.62 43.04 8.43
C LEU A 248 30.04 43.97 7.36
N PHE A 249 28.86 44.54 7.62
CA PHE A 249 28.40 45.71 6.90
C PHE A 249 28.98 46.97 7.58
N PRO A 250 29.52 47.95 6.84
CA PRO A 250 29.55 48.08 5.37
C PRO A 250 30.78 47.45 4.68
N ASP A 251 31.73 46.86 5.43
CA ASP A 251 33.05 46.43 4.94
C ASP A 251 33.00 45.40 3.79
N ASP A 252 32.07 44.44 3.83
CA ASP A 252 31.79 43.45 2.78
C ASP A 252 30.95 44.01 1.60
N GLY A 253 30.61 45.31 1.64
CA GLY A 253 29.88 46.03 0.59
C GLY A 253 28.35 45.82 0.59
N PRO A 254 27.65 46.25 -0.47
CA PRO A 254 26.20 46.14 -0.57
C PRO A 254 25.73 44.67 -0.58
N VAL A 255 24.44 44.47 -0.30
CA VAL A 255 23.79 43.15 -0.35
C VAL A 255 23.94 42.53 -1.74
N ARG A 256 24.35 41.26 -1.79
CA ARG A 256 24.53 40.45 -3.00
C ARG A 256 23.95 39.07 -2.78
N THR A 257 23.10 38.64 -3.70
CA THR A 257 22.71 37.23 -3.86
C THR A 257 23.46 36.61 -5.04
N TYR A 258 23.56 35.28 -5.07
CA TYR A 258 24.33 34.54 -6.04
C TYR A 258 23.45 33.47 -6.69
N ALA A 259 23.49 33.35 -8.02
CA ALA A 259 22.70 32.34 -8.75
C ALA A 259 23.19 30.91 -8.47
N ARG A 260 24.48 30.75 -8.16
CA ARG A 260 25.17 29.51 -7.77
C ARG A 260 25.93 29.74 -6.47
N SER A 261 26.46 28.68 -5.85
CA SER A 261 27.26 28.76 -4.63
C SER A 261 28.37 29.84 -4.74
N PRO A 262 28.54 30.71 -3.73
CA PRO A 262 29.58 31.73 -3.72
C PRO A 262 31.01 31.15 -3.88
N PRO A 263 31.96 31.92 -4.43
CA PRO A 263 33.36 31.54 -4.42
C PRO A 263 33.85 31.32 -2.98
N GLY A 264 34.40 30.13 -2.70
CA GLY A 264 34.91 29.77 -1.37
C GLY A 264 33.98 28.90 -0.51
N THR A 265 32.73 28.64 -0.94
CA THR A 265 31.88 27.62 -0.29
C THR A 265 32.56 26.25 -0.33
N THR A 266 32.75 25.59 0.81
CA THR A 266 33.33 24.24 0.86
C THR A 266 32.27 23.16 0.63
N TRP A 267 32.71 21.92 0.40
CA TRP A 267 31.80 20.76 0.35
C TRP A 267 31.00 20.58 1.65
N VAL A 268 31.63 20.86 2.81
CA VAL A 268 30.95 20.75 4.11
C VAL A 268 29.91 21.84 4.28
N ASP A 269 30.21 23.09 3.94
CA ASP A 269 29.22 24.18 3.98
C ASP A 269 28.00 23.82 3.09
N ALA A 270 28.25 23.35 1.86
CA ALA A 270 27.20 22.99 0.91
C ALA A 270 26.35 21.80 1.39
N MET A 271 26.97 20.75 1.94
CA MET A 271 26.26 19.60 2.50
C MET A 271 25.44 19.98 3.74
N ASN A 272 25.98 20.79 4.65
CA ASN A 272 25.25 21.24 5.83
C ASN A 272 24.06 22.12 5.43
N ALA A 273 24.22 23.00 4.44
CA ALA A 273 23.12 23.79 3.87
C ALA A 273 22.03 22.92 3.21
N MET A 274 22.42 21.88 2.45
CA MET A 274 21.49 20.93 1.83
C MET A 274 20.72 20.14 2.89
N LEU A 275 21.40 19.53 3.85
CA LEU A 275 20.79 18.74 4.93
C LEU A 275 19.85 19.58 5.81
N ASN A 276 20.17 20.84 6.05
CA ASN A 276 19.33 21.79 6.79
C ASN A 276 18.04 22.14 6.03
N ILE A 277 18.08 22.18 4.68
CA ILE A 277 16.84 22.22 3.87
C ILE A 277 16.10 20.88 3.98
N THR A 278 16.78 19.75 3.77
CA THR A 278 16.16 18.40 3.79
C THR A 278 15.45 18.10 5.11
N PHE A 279 16.05 18.43 6.26
CA PHE A 279 15.48 18.26 7.59
C PHE A 279 14.08 18.87 7.72
N MET A 280 13.85 20.03 7.09
CA MET A 280 12.54 20.69 7.16
C MET A 280 11.44 19.95 6.39
N TRP A 281 11.79 19.05 5.49
CA TRP A 281 10.84 18.24 4.72
C TRP A 281 10.68 16.81 5.26
N VAL A 282 11.18 16.52 6.48
CA VAL A 282 11.10 15.17 7.09
C VAL A 282 10.32 15.12 8.43
N PRO A 283 8.99 15.37 8.42
CA PRO A 283 8.14 15.23 9.62
C PRO A 283 7.60 13.82 9.88
N GLN A 284 7.84 12.87 8.97
CA GLN A 284 7.08 11.61 8.89
C GLN A 284 7.24 10.71 10.13
N ILE A 285 8.26 10.92 10.97
CA ILE A 285 8.51 10.16 12.20
C ILE A 285 7.30 10.11 13.16
N LEU A 286 6.46 11.15 13.19
CA LEU A 286 5.24 11.20 14.03
C LEU A 286 3.96 10.74 13.30
N PHE A 287 3.99 10.61 11.97
CA PHE A 287 2.79 10.37 11.17
C PHE A 287 2.10 9.03 11.49
N PRO A 288 2.78 7.90 11.75
CA PRO A 288 2.11 6.65 12.11
C PRO A 288 1.24 6.79 13.36
N THR A 289 1.72 7.51 14.38
CA THR A 289 0.97 7.77 15.61
C THR A 289 -0.20 8.73 15.37
N PHE A 290 0.00 9.80 14.58
CA PHE A 290 -1.11 10.69 14.20
C PHE A 290 -2.19 9.97 13.38
N ILE A 291 -1.82 9.07 12.46
CA ILE A 291 -2.76 8.24 11.69
C ILE A 291 -3.50 7.26 12.62
N ALA A 292 -2.81 6.64 13.58
CA ALA A 292 -3.40 5.70 14.53
C ALA A 292 -4.35 6.33 15.56
N GLU A 293 -4.18 7.63 15.88
CA GLU A 293 -5.08 8.44 16.73
C GLU A 293 -6.27 9.04 15.95
N MET A 294 -6.30 8.93 14.61
CA MET A 294 -7.42 9.44 13.82
C MET A 294 -8.67 8.55 13.92
N GLU A 295 -9.82 9.20 14.04
CA GLU A 295 -11.16 8.60 14.01
C GLU A 295 -11.45 7.94 12.64
N ARG A 296 -10.90 8.51 11.55
CA ARG A 296 -10.93 7.95 10.19
C ARG A 296 -9.56 8.08 9.51
N PRO A 297 -8.65 7.09 9.64
CA PRO A 297 -7.33 7.09 8.99
C PRO A 297 -7.35 7.37 7.47
N GLN A 298 -8.44 7.04 6.79
CA GLN A 298 -8.72 7.33 5.38
C GLN A 298 -8.66 8.84 5.05
N ASP A 299 -9.00 9.72 6.01
CA ASP A 299 -9.01 11.17 5.80
C ASP A 299 -7.60 11.81 5.88
N PHE A 300 -6.56 11.08 6.31
CA PHE A 300 -5.22 11.65 6.52
C PHE A 300 -4.63 12.41 5.30
N PRO A 301 -4.82 12.00 4.03
CA PRO A 301 -4.36 12.76 2.86
C PRO A 301 -4.94 14.19 2.78
N LYS A 302 -6.09 14.46 3.40
CA LYS A 302 -6.70 15.81 3.48
C LYS A 302 -5.89 16.70 4.44
N ALA A 303 -5.42 16.15 5.55
CA ALA A 303 -4.52 16.84 6.48
C ALA A 303 -3.12 17.03 5.88
N LEU A 304 -2.59 16.00 5.21
CA LEU A 304 -1.32 16.05 4.49
C LEU A 304 -1.32 17.11 3.38
N ALA A 305 -2.42 17.29 2.64
CA ALA A 305 -2.55 18.32 1.61
C ALA A 305 -2.48 19.75 2.19
N VAL A 306 -3.14 19.99 3.34
CA VAL A 306 -3.06 21.28 4.05
C VAL A 306 -1.63 21.54 4.55
N LEU A 307 -0.99 20.54 5.16
CA LEU A 307 0.40 20.64 5.60
C LEU A 307 1.34 20.93 4.42
N THR A 308 1.20 20.20 3.30
CA THR A 308 2.03 20.36 2.10
C THR A 308 1.96 21.79 1.58
N GLY A 309 0.75 22.34 1.42
CA GLY A 309 0.57 23.72 0.96
C GLY A 309 1.19 24.75 1.92
N LEU A 310 1.08 24.52 3.23
CA LEU A 310 1.69 25.37 4.26
C LEU A 310 3.23 25.30 4.24
N GLN A 311 3.81 24.11 4.08
CA GLN A 311 5.26 23.90 3.99
C GLN A 311 5.83 24.52 2.70
N PHE A 312 5.23 24.27 1.52
CA PHE A 312 5.67 24.90 0.27
C PHE A 312 5.61 26.43 0.33
N PHE A 313 4.64 27.02 1.02
CA PHE A 313 4.63 28.45 1.29
C PHE A 313 5.77 28.85 2.24
N LEU A 314 5.82 28.30 3.46
CA LEU A 314 6.71 28.77 4.53
C LEU A 314 8.20 28.44 4.33
N PHE A 315 8.52 27.37 3.62
CA PHE A 315 9.90 26.91 3.44
C PHE A 315 10.56 27.51 2.19
N ILE A 316 9.77 27.94 1.21
CA ILE A 316 10.30 28.56 -0.01
C ILE A 316 10.18 30.09 0.05
N ILE A 317 9.01 30.64 0.34
CA ILE A 317 8.75 32.07 0.14
C ILE A 317 9.43 32.94 1.22
N PRO A 318 9.20 32.77 2.54
CA PRO A 318 9.92 33.54 3.55
C PRO A 318 11.45 33.42 3.46
N PRO A 319 12.05 32.22 3.28
CA PRO A 319 13.50 32.10 3.13
C PRO A 319 14.05 32.79 1.88
N SER A 320 13.32 32.73 0.76
CA SER A 320 13.68 33.47 -0.47
C SER A 320 13.66 34.98 -0.26
N ILE A 321 12.59 35.52 0.36
CA ILE A 321 12.48 36.95 0.66
C ILE A 321 13.63 37.38 1.60
N GLY A 322 13.91 36.60 2.65
CA GLY A 322 15.04 36.82 3.53
C GLY A 322 16.37 36.85 2.78
N TYR A 323 16.66 35.85 1.94
CA TYR A 323 17.90 35.82 1.17
C TYR A 323 18.00 36.99 0.17
N TYR A 324 16.90 37.41 -0.45
CA TYR A 324 16.88 38.58 -1.33
C TYR A 324 17.31 39.87 -0.62
N TYR A 325 16.79 40.14 0.59
CA TYR A 325 17.10 41.35 1.35
C TYR A 325 18.39 41.27 2.18
N LEU A 326 18.83 40.08 2.60
CA LEU A 326 19.97 39.89 3.51
C LEU A 326 21.24 39.37 2.79
N GLY A 327 21.09 38.65 1.68
CA GLY A 327 22.18 38.17 0.83
C GLY A 327 23.28 37.44 1.61
N GLN A 328 24.52 37.90 1.44
CA GLN A 328 25.71 37.34 2.09
C GLN A 328 25.78 37.51 3.62
N TYR A 329 24.88 38.31 4.22
CA TYR A 329 24.84 38.59 5.66
C TYR A 329 23.86 37.68 6.42
N THR A 330 23.10 36.84 5.71
CA THR A 330 22.07 35.98 6.30
C THR A 330 22.65 34.99 7.32
N THR A 331 22.01 34.94 8.50
CA THR A 331 22.43 34.11 9.65
C THR A 331 21.49 32.88 9.84
N SER A 332 21.89 31.92 10.67
CA SER A 332 21.02 30.83 11.14
C SER A 332 20.87 30.94 12.68
N PRO A 333 19.65 31.21 13.21
CA PRO A 333 18.42 31.56 12.50
C PRO A 333 18.47 32.98 11.93
N ALA A 334 17.80 33.21 10.79
CA ALA A 334 17.85 34.47 10.05
C ALA A 334 17.31 35.70 10.80
N PHE A 335 16.55 35.51 11.89
CA PHE A 335 16.19 36.56 12.85
C PHE A 335 17.42 37.34 13.36
N ALA A 336 18.58 36.69 13.51
CA ALA A 336 19.80 37.34 13.98
C ALA A 336 20.48 38.25 12.93
N SER A 337 19.94 38.31 11.70
CA SER A 337 20.42 39.20 10.63
C SER A 337 19.75 40.58 10.61
N LEU A 338 18.76 40.82 11.50
CA LEU A 338 18.06 42.10 11.63
C LEU A 338 18.92 43.14 12.35
N GLN A 339 19.14 44.31 11.72
CA GLN A 339 20.03 45.36 12.22
C GLN A 339 19.57 45.97 13.55
N THR A 340 18.29 46.33 13.63
CA THR A 340 17.75 47.11 14.75
C THR A 340 17.39 46.17 15.91
N TYR A 341 18.01 46.36 17.08
CA TYR A 341 17.73 45.58 18.30
C TYR A 341 16.23 45.50 18.62
N THR A 342 15.45 46.56 18.38
CA THR A 342 13.98 46.57 18.52
C THR A 342 13.30 45.56 17.61
N TYR A 343 13.68 45.49 16.32
CA TYR A 343 13.13 44.55 15.33
C TYR A 343 13.54 43.10 15.65
N GLN A 344 14.80 42.93 16.02
CA GLN A 344 15.39 41.66 16.44
C GLN A 344 14.63 41.10 17.66
N LYS A 345 14.53 41.87 18.76
CA LYS A 345 13.81 41.48 19.97
C LYS A 345 12.31 41.27 19.72
N ALA A 346 11.66 42.10 18.91
CA ALA A 346 10.24 41.93 18.57
C ALA A 346 9.95 40.61 17.82
N SER A 347 10.82 40.20 16.90
CA SER A 347 10.69 38.90 16.23
C SER A 347 11.02 37.73 17.17
N PHE A 348 12.14 37.81 17.91
CA PHE A 348 12.57 36.76 18.83
C PHE A 348 11.61 36.55 20.02
N ALA A 349 10.85 37.57 20.46
CA ALA A 349 9.95 37.47 21.61
C ALA A 349 8.89 36.36 21.48
N PHE A 350 8.33 36.15 20.28
CA PHE A 350 7.32 35.11 20.05
C PHE A 350 7.92 33.71 19.89
N VAL A 351 9.21 33.60 19.57
CA VAL A 351 9.93 32.35 19.29
C VAL A 351 10.09 31.48 20.53
N ILE A 352 10.22 32.08 21.73
CA ILE A 352 10.41 31.33 22.98
C ILE A 352 9.22 30.39 23.28
N VAL A 353 8.01 30.85 22.98
CA VAL A 353 6.77 30.07 23.17
C VAL A 353 6.78 28.83 22.28
N ALA A 354 7.01 29.00 20.98
CA ALA A 354 7.05 27.90 20.03
C ALA A 354 8.19 26.91 20.35
N SER A 355 9.37 27.42 20.71
CA SER A 355 10.54 26.58 21.03
C SER A 355 10.29 25.66 22.22
N ILE A 356 9.69 26.18 23.30
CA ILE A 356 9.41 25.39 24.51
C ILE A 356 8.25 24.41 24.30
N LEU A 357 7.20 24.82 23.58
CA LEU A 357 6.04 23.95 23.35
C LEU A 357 6.35 22.80 22.38
N ILE A 358 7.08 23.04 21.28
CA ILE A 358 7.50 21.96 20.35
C ILE A 358 8.40 20.96 21.08
N ALA A 359 9.39 21.43 21.85
CA ALA A 359 10.22 20.55 22.67
C ALA A 359 9.40 19.73 23.68
N GLY A 360 8.35 20.32 24.27
CA GLY A 360 7.42 19.62 25.16
C GLY A 360 6.61 18.50 24.49
N ILE A 361 6.33 18.62 23.18
CA ILE A 361 5.71 17.55 22.37
C ILE A 361 6.67 16.36 22.25
N TYR A 362 7.88 16.59 21.74
CA TYR A 362 8.89 15.54 21.55
C TYR A 362 9.34 14.90 22.88
N ALA A 363 9.41 15.68 23.96
CA ALA A 363 9.65 15.16 25.31
C ALA A 363 8.51 14.25 25.77
N ASN A 364 7.24 14.61 25.52
CA ASN A 364 6.09 13.77 25.86
C ASN A 364 6.02 12.47 25.07
N VAL A 365 6.28 12.49 23.77
CA VAL A 365 6.33 11.27 22.93
C VAL A 365 7.40 10.32 23.46
N SER A 366 8.60 10.83 23.71
CA SER A 366 9.74 10.06 24.23
C SER A 366 9.49 9.51 25.64
N ALA A 367 8.91 10.34 26.53
CA ALA A 367 8.58 9.94 27.89
C ALA A 367 7.50 8.85 27.91
N LYS A 368 6.46 8.93 27.05
CA LYS A 368 5.44 7.88 26.92
C LYS A 368 6.05 6.56 26.42
N PHE A 369 6.89 6.62 25.40
CA PHE A 369 7.56 5.45 24.83
C PHE A 369 8.40 4.66 25.86
N ILE A 370 9.11 5.38 26.75
CA ILE A 370 9.89 4.79 27.86
C ILE A 370 8.97 4.37 29.00
N TYR A 371 8.03 5.21 29.43
CA TYR A 371 7.13 4.93 30.56
C TYR A 371 6.26 3.68 30.31
N ALA A 372 5.79 3.47 29.08
CA ALA A 372 5.07 2.26 28.68
C ALA A 372 5.94 0.99 28.83
N ARG A 373 7.24 1.07 28.52
CA ARG A 373 8.20 -0.05 28.66
C ARG A 373 8.57 -0.34 30.12
N VAL A 374 8.73 0.70 30.93
CA VAL A 374 9.11 0.56 32.36
C VAL A 374 7.91 0.18 33.24
N MET A 375 6.74 0.78 33.01
CA MET A 375 5.57 0.68 33.91
C MET A 375 4.39 -0.12 33.34
N GLY A 376 4.38 -0.48 32.06
CA GLY A 376 3.19 -0.95 31.33
C GLY A 376 2.50 -2.20 31.90
N LYS A 377 3.24 -3.10 32.57
CA LYS A 377 2.66 -4.29 33.25
C LYS A 377 2.12 -4.00 34.66
N SER A 378 2.15 -2.74 35.11
CA SER A 378 1.79 -2.35 36.48
C SER A 378 0.57 -1.44 36.52
N ARG A 379 -0.18 -1.45 37.64
CA ARG A 379 -1.33 -0.54 37.82
C ARG A 379 -0.94 0.95 37.70
N HIS A 380 0.33 1.30 37.89
CA HIS A 380 0.85 2.66 37.79
C HIS A 380 0.87 3.19 36.34
N ALA A 381 0.75 2.33 35.33
CA ALA A 381 0.56 2.78 33.96
C ALA A 381 -0.79 3.50 33.76
N HIS A 382 -1.85 3.00 34.41
CA HIS A 382 -3.24 3.43 34.19
C HIS A 382 -3.89 4.12 35.41
N SER A 383 -3.17 4.32 36.52
CA SER A 383 -3.72 4.97 37.72
C SER A 383 -2.83 6.08 38.29
N ASN A 384 -3.47 7.19 38.69
CA ASN A 384 -2.81 8.33 39.34
C ASN A 384 -2.26 7.92 40.71
N THR A 385 -0.97 7.59 40.75
CA THR A 385 -0.27 7.07 41.92
C THR A 385 1.06 7.80 42.10
N ALA A 386 1.51 7.96 43.35
CA ALA A 386 2.77 8.64 43.66
C ALA A 386 3.97 8.00 42.92
N THR A 387 4.04 6.66 42.87
CA THR A 387 5.06 5.92 42.10
C THR A 387 5.02 6.24 40.61
N GLY A 388 3.84 6.28 39.99
CA GLY A 388 3.66 6.64 38.59
C GLY A 388 4.00 8.10 38.30
N TRP A 389 3.78 9.01 39.24
CA TRP A 389 4.18 10.42 39.11
C TRP A 389 5.69 10.64 39.33
N GLY A 390 6.31 9.94 40.28
CA GLY A 390 7.76 9.94 40.48
C GLY A 390 8.51 9.38 39.27
N MET A 391 8.08 8.23 38.73
CA MET A 391 8.72 7.63 37.54
C MET A 391 8.56 8.51 36.29
N TRP A 392 7.40 9.13 36.08
CA TRP A 392 7.17 10.06 34.97
C TRP A 392 8.08 11.29 35.07
N PHE A 393 8.18 11.89 36.26
CA PHE A 393 9.08 13.03 36.50
C PHE A 393 10.55 12.65 36.29
N LEU A 394 10.97 11.48 36.77
CA LEU A 394 12.33 10.96 36.59
C LEU A 394 12.69 10.77 35.10
N ILE A 395 11.82 10.10 34.33
CA ILE A 395 12.02 9.89 32.88
C ILE A 395 12.08 11.24 32.16
N MET A 396 11.18 12.17 32.49
CA MET A 396 11.16 13.52 31.90
C MET A 396 12.45 14.29 32.20
N ALA A 397 12.90 14.31 33.47
CA ALA A 397 14.13 14.98 33.87
C ALA A 397 15.37 14.39 33.16
N VAL A 398 15.45 13.06 33.02
CA VAL A 398 16.56 12.39 32.31
C VAL A 398 16.57 12.78 30.83
N ILE A 399 15.42 12.77 30.14
CA ILE A 399 15.30 13.20 28.73
C ILE A 399 15.84 14.63 28.56
N TRP A 400 15.38 15.56 29.40
CA TRP A 400 15.76 16.98 29.31
C TRP A 400 17.23 17.24 29.68
N VAL A 401 17.81 16.51 30.63
CA VAL A 401 19.24 16.62 30.97
C VAL A 401 20.15 16.07 29.87
N VAL A 402 19.79 14.94 29.23
CA VAL A 402 20.57 14.43 28.09
C VAL A 402 20.44 15.37 26.87
N ALA A 403 19.25 15.91 26.62
CA ALA A 403 19.04 16.93 25.61
C ALA A 403 19.88 18.20 25.83
N TRP A 404 19.99 18.66 27.09
CA TRP A 404 20.84 19.80 27.45
C TRP A 404 22.33 19.54 27.15
N ILE A 405 22.84 18.33 27.39
CA ILE A 405 24.23 17.98 27.05
C ILE A 405 24.48 18.14 25.54
N PHE A 406 23.55 17.72 24.67
CA PHE A 406 23.66 17.95 23.23
C PHE A 406 23.62 19.44 22.85
N ALA A 407 22.82 20.26 23.56
CA ALA A 407 22.73 21.71 23.35
C ALA A 407 24.05 22.44 23.65
N GLU A 408 24.84 21.98 24.64
CA GLU A 408 26.17 22.52 24.95
C GLU A 408 27.26 21.99 24.00
N VAL A 409 27.19 20.71 23.60
CA VAL A 409 28.18 20.07 22.72
C VAL A 409 28.12 20.59 21.28
N ILE A 410 26.94 21.00 20.80
CA ILE A 410 26.73 21.48 19.42
C ILE A 410 26.13 22.90 19.44
N PRO A 411 26.90 23.95 19.77
CA PRO A 411 26.38 25.31 19.95
C PRO A 411 26.00 26.04 18.63
N SER A 412 25.91 25.33 17.50
CA SER A 412 25.71 25.86 16.15
C SER A 412 24.43 25.33 15.51
N VAL A 413 23.51 26.26 15.21
CA VAL A 413 22.13 25.97 14.77
C VAL A 413 22.08 25.22 13.44
N GLY A 414 22.92 25.61 12.47
CA GLY A 414 22.96 24.97 11.16
C GLY A 414 23.55 23.56 11.19
N ASP A 415 24.60 23.36 11.99
CA ASP A 415 25.28 22.07 12.10
C ASP A 415 24.40 21.07 12.87
N PHE A 416 23.70 21.52 13.91
CA PHE A 416 22.73 20.74 14.69
C PHE A 416 21.62 20.15 13.80
N LEU A 417 21.03 20.98 12.92
CA LEU A 417 20.00 20.56 11.98
C LEU A 417 20.56 19.60 10.91
N SER A 418 21.79 19.85 10.45
CA SER A 418 22.44 18.94 9.49
C SER A 418 22.76 17.56 10.08
N LEU A 419 23.08 17.48 11.37
CA LEU A 419 23.30 16.22 12.08
C LEU A 419 22.01 15.41 12.21
N LEU A 420 20.89 16.05 12.60
CA LEU A 420 19.58 15.41 12.65
C LEU A 420 19.19 14.84 11.27
N GLY A 421 19.29 15.68 10.23
CA GLY A 421 19.00 15.32 8.84
C GLY A 421 19.83 14.16 8.31
N ALA A 422 21.13 14.12 8.63
CA ALA A 422 22.01 13.03 8.20
C ALA A 422 21.75 11.72 8.96
N ALA A 423 21.60 11.78 10.29
CA ALA A 423 21.61 10.60 11.14
C ALA A 423 20.26 9.87 11.22
N PHE A 424 19.13 10.60 11.16
CA PHE A 424 17.81 10.04 11.44
C PHE A 424 16.83 10.21 10.28
N ASP A 425 16.80 11.38 9.67
CA ASP A 425 15.84 11.70 8.60
C ASP A 425 16.14 10.90 7.32
N SER A 426 17.40 10.52 7.11
CA SER A 426 17.80 9.51 6.14
C SER A 426 17.00 8.19 6.29
N PHE A 427 16.72 7.76 7.52
CA PHE A 427 15.86 6.61 7.80
C PHE A 427 14.38 6.96 7.76
N PHE A 428 13.96 7.95 8.55
CA PHE A 428 12.56 8.28 8.80
C PHE A 428 11.88 9.11 7.70
N GLY A 429 12.62 9.66 6.75
CA GLY A 429 12.13 10.39 5.59
C GLY A 429 12.31 9.66 4.25
N PHE A 430 13.23 8.69 4.17
CA PHE A 430 13.61 8.04 2.91
C PHE A 430 13.69 6.51 3.00
N ILE A 431 14.63 5.93 3.76
CA ILE A 431 14.89 4.48 3.72
C ILE A 431 13.66 3.66 4.12
N PHE A 432 12.98 4.02 5.21
CA PHE A 432 11.81 3.27 5.68
C PHE A 432 10.69 3.28 4.63
N PHE A 433 10.51 4.37 3.89
CA PHE A 433 9.48 4.47 2.86
C PHE A 433 9.91 3.90 1.51
N ALA A 434 11.20 3.88 1.19
CA ALA A 434 11.73 3.14 0.05
C ALA A 434 11.49 1.63 0.22
N VAL A 435 11.69 1.09 1.43
CA VAL A 435 11.40 -0.32 1.74
C VAL A 435 9.88 -0.58 1.81
N ALA A 436 9.08 0.34 2.36
CA ALA A 436 7.62 0.24 2.35
C ALA A 436 7.03 0.28 0.93
N TYR A 437 7.54 1.17 0.07
CA TYR A 437 7.21 1.22 -1.36
C TYR A 437 7.63 -0.08 -2.06
N TRP A 438 8.86 -0.54 -1.84
CA TRP A 438 9.35 -1.78 -2.41
C TRP A 438 8.53 -3.00 -1.97
N GLN A 439 8.06 -3.06 -0.72
CA GLN A 439 7.16 -4.13 -0.25
C GLN A 439 5.77 -4.05 -0.90
N MET A 440 5.14 -2.88 -0.91
CA MET A 440 3.81 -2.70 -1.53
C MET A 440 3.81 -2.92 -3.05
N ASN A 441 4.95 -2.71 -3.69
CA ASN A 441 5.16 -2.86 -5.12
C ASN A 441 6.14 -4.03 -5.40
N ARG A 442 6.18 -5.04 -4.51
CA ARG A 442 7.03 -6.24 -4.67
C ARG A 442 6.38 -7.20 -5.67
N GLY A 443 6.44 -6.82 -6.93
CA GLY A 443 5.58 -7.33 -8.01
C GLY A 443 4.83 -6.22 -8.77
N SER A 444 5.17 -4.94 -8.55
CA SER A 444 4.53 -3.79 -9.21
C SER A 444 5.52 -2.67 -9.54
N ALA A 445 6.82 -3.00 -9.67
CA ALA A 445 7.89 -2.09 -10.08
C ALA A 445 8.02 -1.99 -11.62
N ALA A 446 6.88 -2.07 -12.32
CA ALA A 446 6.78 -2.00 -13.78
C ALA A 446 5.88 -0.82 -14.18
N TYR A 447 6.10 -0.29 -15.38
CA TYR A 447 5.04 0.46 -16.08
C TYR A 447 3.96 -0.54 -16.55
N ALA A 448 2.79 -0.06 -16.95
CA ALA A 448 1.66 -0.92 -17.36
C ALA A 448 2.07 -1.97 -18.41
N ALA A 449 2.15 -3.21 -17.94
CA ALA A 449 2.42 -4.47 -18.62
C ALA A 449 2.15 -5.58 -17.60
N LEU A 450 1.60 -6.73 -18.00
CA LEU A 450 1.25 -7.78 -17.04
C LEU A 450 2.50 -8.49 -16.48
N TYR A 451 3.59 -8.54 -17.26
CA TYR A 451 4.88 -9.08 -16.83
C TYR A 451 6.09 -8.21 -17.19
N ASP A 452 6.83 -7.79 -16.16
CA ASP A 452 8.21 -7.33 -16.32
C ASP A 452 9.10 -8.04 -15.27
N ASN A 453 10.05 -8.86 -15.75
CA ASN A 453 10.99 -9.68 -14.96
C ASN A 453 10.40 -10.74 -13.99
N THR A 454 9.32 -11.46 -14.34
CA THR A 454 8.85 -12.63 -13.55
C THR A 454 9.78 -13.85 -13.57
N SER A 455 10.76 -13.94 -14.48
CA SER A 455 11.63 -15.11 -14.55
C SER A 455 13.06 -14.79 -14.96
N VAL A 456 14.01 -15.44 -14.27
CA VAL A 456 15.44 -15.52 -14.66
C VAL A 456 15.70 -16.78 -15.52
N ALA A 457 14.67 -17.61 -15.74
CA ALA A 457 14.78 -18.81 -16.56
C ALA A 457 14.91 -18.48 -18.05
N ASN A 458 15.32 -19.49 -18.81
CA ASN A 458 15.50 -19.39 -20.25
C ASN A 458 14.13 -19.42 -20.96
N ARG A 459 13.73 -18.29 -21.58
CA ARG A 459 12.48 -18.10 -22.35
C ARG A 459 12.28 -19.02 -23.57
N THR A 460 13.14 -20.02 -23.77
CA THR A 460 12.83 -21.15 -24.66
C THR A 460 12.26 -22.29 -23.84
N CYS A 461 10.98 -22.63 -24.08
CA CYS A 461 10.20 -23.64 -23.36
C CYS A 461 10.65 -25.09 -23.65
N GLY A 462 11.96 -25.36 -23.66
CA GLY A 462 12.56 -26.69 -23.84
C GLY A 462 12.79 -27.47 -22.54
N ASN A 463 12.42 -26.90 -21.39
CA ASN A 463 12.30 -27.64 -20.13
C ASN A 463 11.02 -28.49 -20.14
N LYS A 464 10.91 -29.47 -19.24
CA LYS A 464 9.67 -30.26 -19.09
C LYS A 464 8.50 -29.31 -18.75
N PRO A 465 7.34 -29.43 -19.43
CA PRO A 465 6.16 -28.63 -19.08
C PRO A 465 5.72 -28.87 -17.63
N ILE A 466 5.24 -27.80 -16.99
CA ILE A 466 4.68 -27.80 -15.63
C ILE A 466 3.16 -27.68 -15.78
N THR A 467 2.42 -28.59 -15.14
CA THR A 467 0.95 -28.57 -15.16
C THR A 467 0.44 -27.33 -14.42
N SER A 468 -0.44 -26.54 -15.05
CA SER A 468 -1.12 -25.42 -14.41
C SER A 468 -1.93 -25.89 -13.18
N CYS A 469 -2.15 -25.01 -12.22
CA CYS A 469 -2.72 -25.35 -10.90
C CYS A 469 -1.95 -26.37 -10.04
N SER A 470 -0.79 -26.87 -10.49
CA SER A 470 0.14 -27.57 -9.59
C SER A 470 0.79 -26.61 -8.60
N LEU A 471 1.23 -27.13 -7.44
CA LEU A 471 2.01 -26.35 -6.46
C LEU A 471 3.28 -25.73 -7.05
N GLN A 472 3.80 -26.29 -8.15
CA GLN A 472 4.94 -25.71 -8.85
C GLN A 472 4.52 -24.50 -9.70
N ALA A 473 3.41 -24.58 -10.46
CA ALA A 473 2.91 -23.45 -11.25
C ALA A 473 2.49 -22.24 -10.40
N LEU A 474 2.14 -22.46 -9.13
CA LEU A 474 1.83 -21.39 -8.17
C LEU A 474 3.08 -20.68 -7.60
N ASP A 475 4.29 -21.20 -7.82
CA ASP A 475 5.54 -20.53 -7.44
C ASP A 475 5.99 -19.55 -8.54
N VAL A 476 5.22 -18.47 -8.70
CA VAL A 476 5.39 -17.45 -9.75
C VAL A 476 6.74 -16.73 -9.70
N GLY A 477 7.52 -16.90 -8.61
CA GLY A 477 8.88 -16.37 -8.49
C GLY A 477 9.98 -17.25 -9.08
N ASN A 478 9.67 -18.52 -9.38
CA ASN A 478 10.64 -19.52 -9.86
C ASN A 478 10.22 -20.21 -11.18
N VAL A 479 9.07 -19.84 -11.75
CA VAL A 479 8.50 -20.40 -12.99
C VAL A 479 8.60 -19.40 -14.15
N ASP A 480 8.75 -19.90 -15.38
CA ASP A 480 8.63 -19.07 -16.58
C ASP A 480 7.16 -18.96 -16.98
N THR A 481 6.55 -17.81 -16.70
CA THR A 481 5.13 -17.49 -16.96
C THR A 481 4.79 -17.45 -18.46
N CYS A 482 5.80 -17.42 -19.34
CA CYS A 482 5.61 -17.58 -20.79
C CYS A 482 5.60 -19.05 -21.25
N CYS A 483 5.98 -19.99 -20.38
CA CYS A 483 6.06 -21.42 -20.65
C CYS A 483 5.14 -22.28 -19.76
N THR A 484 4.40 -21.67 -18.84
CA THR A 484 3.49 -22.34 -17.89
C THR A 484 2.39 -21.36 -17.52
N GLU A 485 1.12 -21.78 -17.59
CA GLU A 485 0.01 -20.91 -17.17
C GLU A 485 -0.05 -20.81 -15.63
N THR A 486 0.29 -19.63 -15.11
CA THR A 486 0.40 -19.35 -13.66
C THR A 486 -0.68 -18.43 -13.10
N PHE A 487 -1.44 -17.72 -13.95
CA PHE A 487 -2.39 -16.71 -13.49
C PHE A 487 -3.81 -17.29 -13.34
N GLY A 488 -4.31 -17.96 -14.37
CA GLY A 488 -5.60 -18.68 -14.34
C GLY A 488 -5.44 -20.09 -14.90
N GLY A 489 -5.03 -21.02 -14.05
CA GLY A 489 -4.59 -22.36 -14.45
C GLY A 489 -5.70 -23.39 -14.71
N LEU A 490 -6.96 -23.07 -14.41
CA LEU A 490 -8.10 -23.96 -14.62
C LEU A 490 -8.85 -23.53 -15.88
N LEU A 491 -8.62 -24.23 -16.97
CA LEU A 491 -9.09 -23.82 -18.29
C LEU A 491 -10.50 -24.33 -18.57
N ALA A 492 -11.47 -23.40 -18.54
CA ALA A 492 -12.85 -23.67 -18.90
C ALA A 492 -13.07 -23.45 -20.41
N SER A 493 -13.31 -24.52 -21.15
CA SER A 493 -13.69 -24.49 -22.56
C SER A 493 -15.21 -24.50 -22.69
N THR A 494 -15.81 -23.40 -23.14
CA THR A 494 -17.26 -23.19 -23.06
C THR A 494 -17.95 -23.27 -24.43
N GLN A 495 -19.06 -24.02 -24.47
CA GLN A 495 -19.87 -24.23 -25.66
C GLN A 495 -21.33 -23.92 -25.39
N PHE A 496 -21.98 -23.30 -26.37
CA PHE A 496 -23.37 -22.86 -26.26
C PHE A 496 -24.27 -23.53 -27.32
N TRP A 497 -25.55 -23.66 -26.99
CA TRP A 497 -26.60 -24.13 -27.89
C TRP A 497 -27.73 -23.11 -27.99
N ASP A 498 -27.42 -22.01 -28.66
CA ASP A 498 -28.43 -21.05 -29.10
C ASP A 498 -29.40 -21.70 -30.08
N THR A 499 -30.69 -21.38 -30.02
CA THR A 499 -31.70 -21.81 -31.01
C THR A 499 -31.94 -20.77 -32.10
N TYR A 500 -31.56 -19.51 -31.86
CA TYR A 500 -31.64 -18.37 -32.78
C TYR A 500 -30.46 -17.42 -32.51
N THR A 501 -30.14 -16.50 -33.43
CA THR A 501 -29.09 -15.48 -33.23
C THR A 501 -29.65 -14.10 -32.94
N GLY A 502 -30.88 -13.80 -33.36
CA GLY A 502 -31.45 -12.45 -33.28
C GLY A 502 -30.81 -11.46 -34.26
N ARG A 503 -30.05 -12.00 -35.24
CA ARG A 503 -29.30 -11.28 -36.28
C ARG A 503 -29.32 -12.06 -37.61
N GLU A 504 -30.37 -12.85 -37.83
CA GLU A 504 -30.60 -13.62 -39.04
C GLU A 504 -30.75 -12.71 -40.28
N ASP A 505 -31.26 -11.50 -40.09
CA ASP A 505 -31.34 -10.43 -41.10
C ASP A 505 -29.95 -9.97 -41.58
N ALA A 506 -28.95 -9.99 -40.69
CA ALA A 506 -27.55 -9.75 -40.97
C ALA A 506 -26.79 -11.00 -41.44
N ASN A 507 -27.49 -12.10 -41.77
CA ASN A 507 -26.92 -13.40 -42.17
C ASN A 507 -25.96 -14.03 -41.12
N GLN A 508 -26.10 -13.64 -39.85
CA GLN A 508 -25.43 -14.27 -38.71
C GLN A 508 -26.23 -15.53 -38.34
N LEU A 509 -25.76 -16.70 -38.79
CA LEU A 509 -26.49 -17.97 -38.76
C LEU A 509 -25.66 -19.07 -38.08
N LEU A 510 -26.34 -19.99 -37.40
CA LEU A 510 -25.76 -21.07 -36.60
C LEU A 510 -25.42 -22.31 -37.46
N PRO A 511 -24.40 -23.11 -37.11
CA PRO A 511 -24.19 -24.42 -37.74
C PRO A 511 -25.32 -25.40 -37.37
N GLN A 512 -25.70 -26.32 -38.27
CA GLN A 512 -26.83 -27.22 -38.02
C GLN A 512 -26.54 -28.28 -36.95
N ASP A 513 -25.44 -29.03 -37.11
CA ASP A 513 -25.15 -30.24 -36.34
C ASP A 513 -23.97 -30.04 -35.36
N GLN A 514 -23.83 -28.84 -34.78
CA GLN A 514 -22.68 -28.49 -33.93
C GLN A 514 -23.04 -27.42 -32.89
N TRP A 515 -22.55 -27.57 -31.66
CA TRP A 515 -22.57 -26.51 -30.66
C TRP A 515 -21.67 -25.34 -31.10
N THR A 516 -21.97 -24.12 -30.67
CA THR A 516 -21.14 -22.94 -30.97
C THR A 516 -20.01 -22.81 -29.96
N LEU A 517 -18.84 -22.32 -30.41
CA LEU A 517 -17.77 -21.91 -29.52
C LEU A 517 -18.23 -20.62 -28.81
N HIS A 518 -18.12 -20.57 -27.49
CA HIS A 518 -18.39 -19.36 -26.72
C HIS A 518 -17.09 -18.72 -26.22
N GLY A 519 -16.26 -19.45 -25.46
CA GLY A 519 -14.97 -18.94 -24.98
C GLY A 519 -14.00 -20.02 -24.50
N LEU A 520 -12.81 -19.57 -24.14
CA LEU A 520 -11.78 -20.33 -23.42
C LEU A 520 -11.28 -19.42 -22.28
N TRP A 521 -11.58 -19.78 -21.04
CA TRP A 521 -11.39 -18.90 -19.89
C TRP A 521 -10.31 -19.42 -18.93
N PRO A 522 -9.46 -18.54 -18.37
CA PRO A 522 -8.42 -18.90 -17.40
C PRO A 522 -8.98 -18.74 -15.98
N ASP A 523 -9.76 -19.70 -15.51
CA ASP A 523 -10.27 -19.66 -14.13
C ASP A 523 -9.13 -19.91 -13.13
N PHE A 524 -9.27 -19.39 -11.91
CA PHE A 524 -8.39 -19.75 -10.81
C PHE A 524 -8.65 -21.19 -10.37
N CYS A 525 -7.65 -21.82 -9.74
CA CYS A 525 -7.65 -23.23 -9.37
C CYS A 525 -8.72 -23.65 -8.32
N ASN A 526 -9.44 -22.68 -7.76
CA ASN A 526 -10.55 -22.84 -6.83
C ASN A 526 -11.94 -22.70 -7.52
N GLY A 527 -11.99 -22.35 -8.80
CA GLY A 527 -13.24 -22.09 -9.55
C GLY A 527 -13.80 -20.66 -9.43
N SER A 528 -13.08 -19.71 -8.81
CA SER A 528 -13.34 -18.29 -9.03
C SER A 528 -12.55 -17.80 -10.24
N PHE A 529 -12.88 -16.62 -10.78
CA PHE A 529 -12.19 -16.03 -11.93
C PHE A 529 -11.94 -14.53 -11.73
N THR A 530 -11.12 -13.96 -12.60
CA THR A 530 -10.93 -12.51 -12.76
C THR A 530 -11.09 -12.14 -14.23
N GLN A 531 -11.09 -10.86 -14.55
CA GLN A 531 -11.51 -10.37 -15.87
C GLN A 531 -10.97 -8.97 -16.19
N TYR A 532 -10.71 -8.72 -17.48
CA TYR A 532 -10.10 -7.48 -18.01
C TYR A 532 -8.75 -7.14 -17.36
N CYS A 533 -7.87 -8.14 -17.29
CA CYS A 533 -6.60 -8.03 -16.57
C CYS A 533 -5.59 -7.08 -17.24
N ASP A 534 -5.77 -6.78 -18.53
CA ASP A 534 -4.93 -5.87 -19.31
C ASP A 534 -5.78 -4.76 -19.92
N ALA A 535 -5.54 -3.51 -19.51
CA ALA A 535 -6.27 -2.35 -19.99
C ALA A 535 -5.76 -1.82 -21.36
N ASP A 536 -4.49 -2.06 -21.69
CA ASP A 536 -3.89 -1.63 -22.96
C ASP A 536 -4.23 -2.59 -24.11
N ARG A 537 -4.68 -3.81 -23.78
CA ARG A 537 -5.25 -4.81 -24.69
C ARG A 537 -6.78 -4.98 -24.58
N GLN A 538 -7.46 -4.01 -23.98
CA GLN A 538 -8.93 -3.93 -23.98
C GLN A 538 -9.41 -3.45 -25.36
N TYR A 539 -10.23 -4.27 -26.03
CA TYR A 539 -10.83 -4.03 -27.36
C TYR A 539 -12.36 -4.12 -27.38
N ASP A 540 -13.01 -4.43 -26.25
CA ASP A 540 -14.45 -4.59 -26.11
C ASP A 540 -15.18 -3.22 -26.09
N PRO A 541 -16.09 -2.93 -27.04
CA PRO A 541 -16.85 -1.68 -27.05
C PRO A 541 -17.95 -1.62 -25.98
N HIS A 542 -18.35 -2.74 -25.38
CA HIS A 542 -19.47 -2.86 -24.44
C HIS A 542 -19.08 -3.64 -23.16
N PRO A 543 -18.03 -3.19 -22.43
CA PRO A 543 -17.49 -3.91 -21.29
C PRO A 543 -18.51 -4.16 -20.19
N SER A 544 -18.65 -5.43 -19.84
CA SER A 544 -19.60 -5.94 -18.85
C SER A 544 -18.91 -6.91 -17.87
N PRO A 545 -18.97 -6.65 -16.55
CA PRO A 545 -19.33 -5.38 -15.91
C PRO A 545 -18.40 -4.22 -16.35
N ALA A 546 -18.91 -2.98 -16.26
CA ALA A 546 -18.17 -1.77 -16.63
C ALA A 546 -17.16 -1.30 -15.54
N GLU A 547 -17.05 -2.03 -14.43
CA GLU A 547 -16.13 -1.77 -13.33
C GLU A 547 -15.64 -3.10 -12.74
N VAL A 548 -14.35 -3.18 -12.42
CA VAL A 548 -13.67 -4.35 -11.85
C VAL A 548 -12.68 -3.84 -10.79
N ASN A 549 -12.73 -4.39 -9.57
CA ASN A 549 -11.80 -4.06 -8.48
C ASN A 549 -11.62 -2.54 -8.26
N GLY A 550 -12.74 -1.79 -8.28
CA GLY A 550 -12.78 -0.33 -8.14
C GLY A 550 -12.25 0.46 -9.35
N GLN A 551 -11.92 -0.20 -10.46
CA GLN A 551 -11.42 0.42 -11.68
C GLN A 551 -12.45 0.30 -12.81
N LYS A 552 -12.75 1.44 -13.45
CA LYS A 552 -13.72 1.49 -14.55
C LYS A 552 -13.09 0.97 -15.85
N VAL A 553 -13.67 -0.09 -16.41
CA VAL A 553 -13.31 -0.57 -17.76
C VAL A 553 -13.90 0.40 -18.79
N LEU A 554 -13.06 0.98 -19.63
CA LEU A 554 -13.50 1.96 -20.62
C LEU A 554 -13.95 1.27 -21.92
N PRO A 555 -15.13 1.64 -22.48
CA PRO A 555 -15.55 1.19 -23.81
C PRO A 555 -14.51 1.45 -24.90
N TYR A 556 -14.11 0.40 -25.64
CA TYR A 556 -13.25 0.55 -26.80
C TYR A 556 -13.91 1.36 -27.92
N GLN A 557 -13.12 2.12 -28.67
CA GLN A 557 -13.57 3.01 -29.77
C GLN A 557 -12.69 2.90 -31.03
N GLY A 558 -11.87 1.85 -31.14
CA GLY A 558 -11.01 1.59 -32.30
C GLY A 558 -11.63 0.66 -33.35
N PRO A 559 -10.83 0.12 -34.29
CA PRO A 559 -11.29 -0.86 -35.28
C PRO A 559 -11.79 -2.14 -34.63
N SER A 560 -12.86 -2.75 -35.15
CA SER A 560 -13.39 -4.02 -34.67
C SER A 560 -12.41 -5.19 -34.89
N VAL A 561 -12.56 -6.27 -34.11
CA VAL A 561 -11.66 -7.43 -34.13
C VAL A 561 -11.59 -8.09 -35.52
N ASP A 562 -12.67 -8.13 -36.29
CA ASP A 562 -12.65 -8.65 -37.65
C ASP A 562 -11.75 -7.81 -38.60
N ILE A 563 -11.62 -6.50 -38.36
CA ILE A 563 -10.67 -5.62 -39.06
C ILE A 563 -9.25 -5.92 -38.59
N MET A 564 -9.02 -6.10 -37.29
CA MET A 564 -7.70 -6.49 -36.75
C MET A 564 -7.20 -7.82 -37.36
N LEU A 565 -8.10 -8.80 -37.52
CA LEU A 565 -7.79 -10.09 -38.16
C LEU A 565 -7.50 -9.94 -39.66
N LYS A 566 -8.24 -9.07 -40.38
CA LYS A 566 -7.97 -8.73 -41.79
C LYS A 566 -6.60 -8.05 -41.95
N ASP A 567 -6.28 -7.07 -41.11
CA ASP A 567 -4.98 -6.38 -41.09
C ASP A 567 -3.82 -7.31 -40.69
N TYR A 568 -4.09 -8.34 -39.87
CA TYR A 568 -3.12 -9.39 -39.59
C TYR A 568 -2.93 -10.36 -40.78
N ASN A 569 -3.83 -10.36 -41.77
CA ASN A 569 -3.95 -11.36 -42.84
C ASN A 569 -4.34 -12.76 -42.31
N ALA A 570 -5.21 -12.80 -41.30
CA ALA A 570 -5.79 -14.01 -40.71
C ALA A 570 -7.22 -14.29 -41.25
N THR A 571 -7.39 -14.22 -42.59
CA THR A 571 -8.72 -14.32 -43.23
C THR A 571 -9.41 -15.65 -43.03
N ASP A 572 -8.65 -16.75 -43.02
CA ASP A 572 -9.21 -18.11 -42.93
C ASP A 572 -9.67 -18.41 -41.49
N LEU A 573 -8.95 -17.87 -40.50
CA LEU A 573 -9.34 -17.86 -39.09
C LEU A 573 -10.66 -17.09 -38.89
N LEU A 574 -10.76 -15.87 -39.45
CA LEU A 574 -12.00 -15.09 -39.40
C LEU A 574 -13.17 -15.84 -40.05
N ALA A 575 -12.99 -16.42 -41.24
CA ALA A 575 -14.03 -17.17 -41.94
C ALA A 575 -14.49 -18.42 -41.16
N TRP A 576 -13.58 -19.04 -40.38
CA TRP A 576 -13.96 -20.10 -39.43
C TRP A 576 -14.76 -19.55 -38.24
N MET A 577 -14.34 -18.42 -37.67
CA MET A 577 -15.02 -17.79 -36.52
C MET A 577 -16.43 -17.31 -36.88
N GLU A 578 -16.60 -16.64 -38.03
CA GLU A 578 -17.92 -16.24 -38.56
C GLU A 578 -18.90 -17.42 -38.72
N LYS A 579 -18.39 -18.63 -38.95
CA LYS A 579 -19.21 -19.85 -39.11
C LYS A 579 -19.55 -20.54 -37.79
N ASN A 580 -18.64 -20.57 -36.81
CA ASN A 580 -18.71 -21.48 -35.65
C ASN A 580 -18.65 -20.79 -34.27
N TRP A 581 -18.17 -19.55 -34.19
CA TRP A 581 -18.09 -18.74 -32.96
C TRP A 581 -19.13 -17.61 -33.04
N VAL A 582 -20.40 -18.01 -33.11
CA VAL A 582 -21.53 -17.11 -33.45
C VAL A 582 -22.18 -16.58 -32.18
N ALA A 583 -22.37 -15.25 -32.09
CA ALA A 583 -23.00 -14.60 -30.95
C ALA A 583 -24.55 -14.57 -31.03
N GLN A 584 -25.20 -14.42 -29.87
CA GLN A 584 -26.64 -14.17 -29.74
C GLN A 584 -26.91 -12.68 -29.44
N ASN A 585 -27.90 -12.09 -30.10
CA ASN A 585 -28.39 -10.70 -29.98
C ASN A 585 -27.39 -9.58 -30.30
N GLN A 586 -26.10 -9.88 -30.48
CA GLN A 586 -25.02 -8.91 -30.78
C GLN A 586 -24.15 -9.36 -31.97
N PRO A 587 -23.43 -8.46 -32.66
CA PRO A 587 -22.48 -8.82 -33.71
C PRO A 587 -21.36 -9.72 -33.17
N SER A 588 -21.02 -10.78 -33.91
CA SER A 588 -20.01 -11.74 -33.43
C SER A 588 -18.62 -11.10 -33.27
N ALA A 589 -18.28 -10.07 -34.04
CA ALA A 589 -17.01 -9.33 -33.90
C ALA A 589 -16.90 -8.53 -32.58
N GLU A 590 -18.02 -8.08 -32.01
CA GLU A 590 -18.06 -7.43 -30.69
C GLU A 590 -17.94 -8.49 -29.59
N PHE A 591 -18.56 -9.66 -29.79
CA PHE A 591 -18.43 -10.79 -28.86
C PHE A 591 -16.99 -11.34 -28.79
N TRP A 592 -16.29 -11.51 -29.92
CA TRP A 592 -14.88 -11.91 -29.90
C TRP A 592 -13.99 -10.86 -29.22
N ALA A 593 -14.37 -9.58 -29.30
CA ALA A 593 -13.71 -8.50 -28.56
C ALA A 593 -13.95 -8.61 -27.06
N HIS A 594 -15.17 -8.96 -26.62
CA HIS A 594 -15.48 -9.29 -25.21
C HIS A 594 -14.62 -10.45 -24.72
N GLU A 595 -14.67 -11.60 -25.39
CA GLU A 595 -13.94 -12.81 -24.97
C GLU A 595 -12.43 -12.59 -24.87
N PHE A 596 -11.84 -11.89 -25.87
CA PHE A 596 -10.43 -11.53 -25.80
C PHE A 596 -10.15 -10.55 -24.64
N SER A 597 -10.83 -9.40 -24.61
CA SER A 597 -10.55 -8.33 -23.65
C SER A 597 -10.76 -8.78 -22.20
N LYS A 598 -11.76 -9.61 -21.97
CA LYS A 598 -12.20 -10.04 -20.65
C LYS A 598 -11.43 -11.26 -20.14
N HIS A 599 -11.21 -12.26 -21.00
CA HIS A 599 -10.66 -13.55 -20.60
C HIS A 599 -9.24 -13.80 -21.15
N ALA A 600 -8.96 -13.52 -22.43
CA ALA A 600 -7.62 -13.75 -22.99
C ALA A 600 -6.53 -12.88 -22.33
N THR A 601 -6.86 -11.65 -21.95
CA THR A 601 -5.95 -10.74 -21.21
C THR A 601 -5.51 -11.28 -19.85
N CYS A 602 -6.25 -12.24 -19.28
CA CYS A 602 -5.97 -12.86 -17.99
C CYS A 602 -5.18 -14.18 -18.08
N PHE A 603 -4.67 -14.56 -19.26
CA PHE A 603 -3.69 -15.64 -19.37
C PHE A 603 -2.26 -15.09 -19.27
N SER A 604 -1.42 -15.74 -18.46
CA SER A 604 0.01 -15.42 -18.38
C SER A 604 0.77 -15.71 -19.68
N THR A 605 0.41 -16.80 -20.36
CA THR A 605 1.10 -17.30 -21.56
C THR A 605 0.78 -16.51 -22.85
N PHE A 606 -0.20 -15.61 -22.82
CA PHE A 606 -0.59 -14.75 -23.96
C PHE A 606 -0.16 -13.28 -23.79
N ASP A 607 0.70 -12.93 -22.83
CA ASP A 607 1.26 -11.57 -22.75
C ASP A 607 2.23 -11.28 -23.90
N VAL A 608 2.16 -10.06 -24.44
CA VAL A 608 3.05 -9.50 -25.48
C VAL A 608 4.55 -9.72 -25.17
N ALA A 609 4.95 -9.64 -23.91
CA ALA A 609 6.31 -9.89 -23.44
C ALA A 609 6.83 -11.31 -23.76
N CYS A 610 5.94 -12.29 -23.93
CA CYS A 610 6.29 -13.67 -24.28
C CYS A 610 6.65 -13.86 -25.77
N TYR A 611 6.12 -13.01 -26.65
CA TYR A 611 6.47 -12.95 -28.08
C TYR A 611 7.79 -12.18 -28.31
N GLY A 612 8.16 -11.32 -27.35
CA GLY A 612 9.45 -10.64 -27.31
C GLY A 612 9.67 -9.65 -28.47
N LYS A 613 10.93 -9.50 -28.90
CA LYS A 613 11.34 -8.44 -29.85
C LYS A 613 10.80 -8.59 -31.28
N HIS A 614 10.08 -9.66 -31.58
CA HIS A 614 9.52 -9.94 -32.90
C HIS A 614 7.99 -9.89 -32.93
N TYR A 615 7.34 -9.60 -31.80
CA TYR A 615 5.89 -9.42 -31.70
C TYR A 615 5.35 -8.52 -32.81
N ARG A 616 4.44 -9.07 -33.61
CA ARG A 616 3.61 -8.30 -34.53
C ARG A 616 2.33 -7.89 -33.79
N LYS A 617 1.92 -6.62 -33.92
CA LYS A 617 0.68 -6.14 -33.29
C LYS A 617 -0.51 -7.06 -33.62
N HIS A 618 -1.21 -7.51 -32.59
CA HIS A 618 -2.35 -8.46 -32.63
C HIS A 618 -1.98 -9.93 -32.87
N GLU A 619 -0.71 -10.31 -32.79
CA GLU A 619 -0.26 -11.72 -32.85
C GLU A 619 -0.79 -12.55 -31.67
N ASP A 620 -0.90 -11.95 -30.49
CA ASP A 620 -1.46 -12.55 -29.28
C ASP A 620 -2.98 -12.79 -29.39
N LEU A 621 -3.70 -11.82 -29.97
CA LEU A 621 -5.12 -11.93 -30.28
C LEU A 621 -5.40 -13.04 -31.31
N VAL A 622 -4.58 -13.15 -32.34
CA VAL A 622 -4.68 -14.26 -33.32
C VAL A 622 -4.40 -15.60 -32.67
N GLN A 623 -3.31 -15.70 -31.90
CA GLN A 623 -2.91 -16.95 -31.25
C GLN A 623 -3.92 -17.41 -30.17
N PHE A 624 -4.58 -16.48 -29.47
CA PHE A 624 -5.65 -16.80 -28.54
C PHE A 624 -6.84 -17.45 -29.26
N PHE A 625 -7.34 -16.84 -30.35
CA PHE A 625 -8.45 -17.41 -31.10
C PHE A 625 -8.10 -18.77 -31.72
N GLU A 626 -6.92 -18.92 -32.31
CA GLU A 626 -6.43 -20.23 -32.77
C GLU A 626 -6.41 -21.28 -31.64
N THR A 627 -6.03 -20.89 -30.42
CA THR A 627 -5.98 -21.78 -29.26
C THR A 627 -7.38 -22.15 -28.77
N ALA A 628 -8.29 -21.20 -28.60
CA ALA A 628 -9.69 -21.49 -28.27
C ALA A 628 -10.32 -22.46 -29.27
N ILE A 629 -10.00 -22.33 -30.57
CA ILE A 629 -10.44 -23.22 -31.64
C ILE A 629 -9.82 -24.63 -31.52
N LYS A 630 -8.55 -24.78 -31.13
CA LYS A 630 -7.94 -26.09 -30.82
C LYS A 630 -8.73 -26.82 -29.73
N TYR A 631 -9.01 -26.15 -28.62
CA TYR A 631 -9.77 -26.71 -27.50
C TYR A 631 -11.18 -27.11 -27.92
N PHE A 632 -11.92 -26.23 -28.59
CA PHE A 632 -13.25 -26.49 -29.09
C PHE A 632 -13.32 -27.70 -30.05
N ASN A 633 -12.38 -27.83 -30.98
CA ASN A 633 -12.35 -28.93 -31.95
C ASN A 633 -12.08 -30.31 -31.29
N SER A 634 -11.51 -30.36 -30.08
CA SER A 634 -11.36 -31.59 -29.29
C SER A 634 -12.63 -32.02 -28.53
N LEU A 635 -13.69 -31.19 -28.55
CA LEU A 635 -14.89 -31.30 -27.73
C LEU A 635 -16.18 -31.38 -28.58
N PRO A 636 -16.41 -32.43 -29.38
CA PRO A 636 -17.56 -32.56 -30.28
C PRO A 636 -18.89 -32.89 -29.55
N THR A 637 -19.34 -32.02 -28.63
CA THR A 637 -20.53 -32.19 -27.77
C THR A 637 -21.78 -32.68 -28.50
N TYR A 638 -22.10 -32.11 -29.67
CA TYR A 638 -23.25 -32.54 -30.47
C TYR A 638 -23.19 -34.04 -30.81
N LYS A 639 -22.01 -34.50 -31.23
CA LYS A 639 -21.78 -35.87 -31.66
C LYS A 639 -21.89 -36.84 -30.48
N TRP A 640 -21.28 -36.50 -29.34
CA TRP A 640 -21.37 -37.32 -28.13
C TRP A 640 -22.80 -37.48 -27.62
N LEU A 641 -23.60 -36.41 -27.62
CA LEU A 641 -25.02 -36.47 -27.31
C LEU A 641 -25.78 -37.32 -28.35
N GLN A 642 -25.54 -37.12 -29.64
CA GLN A 642 -26.18 -37.90 -30.72
C GLN A 642 -25.85 -39.40 -30.64
N GLU A 643 -24.61 -39.77 -30.34
CA GLU A 643 -24.18 -41.18 -30.16
C GLU A 643 -24.85 -41.83 -28.93
N ALA A 644 -25.21 -41.04 -27.91
CA ALA A 644 -26.04 -41.46 -26.77
C ALA A 644 -27.56 -41.38 -27.02
N GLY A 645 -28.02 -41.02 -28.23
CA GLY A 645 -29.44 -40.87 -28.56
C GLY A 645 -30.09 -39.57 -28.06
N ILE A 646 -29.30 -38.61 -27.61
CA ILE A 646 -29.73 -37.29 -27.14
C ILE A 646 -29.57 -36.31 -28.31
N THR A 647 -30.67 -35.92 -28.94
CA THR A 647 -30.68 -35.03 -30.12
C THR A 647 -31.60 -33.84 -29.91
N PRO A 648 -31.35 -32.70 -30.59
CA PRO A 648 -32.26 -31.56 -30.56
C PRO A 648 -33.68 -31.97 -30.95
N SER A 649 -34.68 -31.51 -30.20
CA SER A 649 -36.08 -31.92 -30.38
C SER A 649 -37.03 -30.92 -29.73
N ASN A 650 -38.12 -30.61 -30.42
CA ASN A 650 -39.20 -29.77 -29.89
C ASN A 650 -40.27 -30.55 -29.10
N THR A 651 -40.12 -31.87 -28.94
CA THR A 651 -41.14 -32.74 -28.29
C THR A 651 -40.60 -33.69 -27.22
N THR A 652 -39.32 -34.06 -27.25
CA THR A 652 -38.70 -34.94 -26.25
C THR A 652 -38.03 -34.14 -25.13
N THR A 653 -37.89 -34.79 -23.98
CA THR A 653 -37.20 -34.24 -22.80
C THR A 653 -36.32 -35.33 -22.17
N TYR A 654 -35.22 -34.90 -21.57
CA TYR A 654 -34.16 -35.75 -21.04
C TYR A 654 -33.97 -35.49 -19.54
N SER A 655 -33.35 -36.42 -18.80
CA SER A 655 -32.95 -36.18 -17.41
C SER A 655 -31.52 -35.64 -17.39
N LEU A 656 -31.19 -34.84 -16.38
CA LEU A 656 -29.85 -34.30 -16.19
C LEU A 656 -28.78 -35.39 -16.05
N SER A 657 -29.13 -36.53 -15.43
CA SER A 657 -28.29 -37.74 -15.36
C SER A 657 -27.88 -38.27 -16.73
N ASP A 658 -28.76 -38.17 -17.71
CA ASP A 658 -28.64 -38.84 -19.00
C ASP A 658 -27.68 -38.03 -19.89
N ILE A 659 -27.86 -36.70 -19.89
CA ILE A 659 -26.98 -35.72 -20.55
C ILE A 659 -25.60 -35.70 -19.88
N SER A 660 -25.57 -35.61 -18.55
CA SER A 660 -24.31 -35.53 -17.78
C SER A 660 -23.51 -36.82 -17.88
N GLY A 661 -24.16 -37.98 -17.82
CA GLY A 661 -23.54 -39.29 -17.98
C GLY A 661 -22.94 -39.47 -19.38
N ALA A 662 -23.72 -39.22 -20.44
CA ALA A 662 -23.25 -39.35 -21.83
C ALA A 662 -22.00 -38.50 -22.11
N LEU A 663 -21.95 -37.27 -21.58
CA LEU A 663 -20.80 -36.38 -21.74
C LEU A 663 -19.64 -36.72 -20.80
N ALA A 664 -19.91 -37.24 -19.60
CA ALA A 664 -18.86 -37.71 -18.69
C ALA A 664 -18.17 -38.98 -19.21
N ASP A 665 -18.93 -39.92 -19.78
CA ASP A 665 -18.40 -41.13 -20.43
C ASP A 665 -17.55 -40.79 -21.66
N ALA A 666 -17.96 -39.80 -22.46
CA ALA A 666 -17.26 -39.39 -23.68
C ALA A 666 -16.03 -38.50 -23.41
N TYR A 667 -16.11 -37.56 -22.46
CA TYR A 667 -14.99 -36.70 -22.09
C TYR A 667 -14.02 -37.40 -21.11
N GLY A 668 -14.50 -38.34 -20.30
CA GLY A 668 -13.76 -39.01 -19.23
C GLY A 668 -13.80 -38.28 -17.88
N LYS A 669 -14.56 -37.19 -17.79
CA LYS A 669 -14.68 -36.27 -16.64
C LYS A 669 -16.03 -35.57 -16.68
N THR A 670 -16.57 -35.17 -15.54
CA THR A 670 -17.91 -34.56 -15.43
C THR A 670 -17.88 -33.09 -15.86
N PRO A 671 -18.54 -32.67 -16.95
CA PRO A 671 -18.59 -31.26 -17.35
C PRO A 671 -19.62 -30.46 -16.53
N TYR A 672 -19.52 -29.12 -16.60
CA TYR A 672 -20.64 -28.26 -16.20
C TYR A 672 -21.73 -28.30 -17.27
N LEU A 673 -22.99 -28.30 -16.83
CA LEU A 673 -24.16 -28.12 -17.67
C LEU A 673 -24.92 -26.88 -17.20
N GLY A 674 -25.12 -25.93 -18.10
CA GLY A 674 -25.93 -24.74 -17.85
C GLY A 674 -27.26 -24.83 -18.59
N CYS A 675 -28.32 -24.46 -17.88
CA CYS A 675 -29.69 -24.41 -18.36
C CYS A 675 -30.33 -23.04 -18.12
N SER A 676 -31.29 -22.72 -18.98
CA SER A 676 -32.07 -21.48 -19.03
C SER A 676 -33.58 -21.77 -19.02
N GLY A 677 -34.41 -20.80 -19.38
CA GLY A 677 -35.87 -20.90 -19.30
C GLY A 677 -36.40 -20.85 -17.86
N SER A 678 -37.65 -21.24 -17.65
CA SER A 678 -38.27 -21.28 -16.31
C SER A 678 -37.68 -22.39 -15.42
N PRO A 679 -37.69 -22.22 -14.09
CA PRO A 679 -37.50 -23.30 -13.13
C PRO A 679 -38.50 -24.44 -13.35
N TYR A 680 -38.10 -25.70 -13.12
CA TYR A 680 -39.00 -26.85 -13.32
C TYR A 680 -40.25 -26.75 -12.46
N SER A 681 -40.14 -26.28 -11.21
CA SER A 681 -41.25 -25.98 -10.29
C SER A 681 -42.32 -25.03 -10.84
N GLU A 682 -42.02 -24.22 -11.85
CA GLU A 682 -42.99 -23.30 -12.48
C GLU A 682 -43.66 -23.90 -13.73
N THR A 683 -43.17 -25.03 -14.24
CA THR A 683 -43.76 -25.71 -15.41
C THR A 683 -45.01 -26.50 -15.04
N GLU A 684 -45.90 -26.75 -16.02
CA GLU A 684 -47.11 -27.55 -15.79
C GLU A 684 -46.79 -28.97 -15.27
N LYS A 685 -45.72 -29.60 -15.78
CA LYS A 685 -45.25 -30.92 -15.32
C LYS A 685 -44.62 -30.86 -13.92
N GLY A 686 -43.90 -29.78 -13.60
CA GLY A 686 -43.12 -29.65 -12.36
C GLY A 686 -43.80 -28.87 -11.24
N ARG A 687 -45.04 -28.38 -11.42
CA ARG A 687 -45.82 -27.55 -10.48
C ARG A 687 -45.91 -28.05 -9.02
N ASN A 688 -45.70 -29.34 -8.77
CA ASN A 688 -45.69 -29.95 -7.43
C ASN A 688 -44.28 -30.41 -6.98
N SER A 689 -43.22 -30.00 -7.68
CA SER A 689 -41.83 -30.34 -7.38
C SER A 689 -41.11 -29.19 -6.66
N MET A 690 -40.21 -29.54 -5.74
CA MET A 690 -39.29 -28.60 -5.08
C MET A 690 -38.04 -28.30 -5.93
N ASP A 691 -38.02 -28.72 -7.19
CA ASP A 691 -36.90 -28.54 -8.11
C ASP A 691 -36.95 -27.18 -8.81
N HIS A 692 -36.16 -26.25 -8.31
CA HIS A 692 -36.02 -24.90 -8.85
C HIS A 692 -34.93 -24.80 -9.94
N GLY A 693 -34.36 -25.92 -10.39
CA GLY A 693 -33.39 -25.93 -11.48
C GLY A 693 -34.01 -25.55 -12.83
N ARG A 694 -33.18 -24.99 -13.72
CA ARG A 694 -33.57 -24.48 -15.05
C ARG A 694 -33.80 -25.61 -16.06
N THR A 695 -34.67 -25.39 -17.03
CA THR A 695 -35.28 -26.48 -17.84
C THR A 695 -34.82 -26.58 -19.29
N VAL A 696 -34.09 -25.60 -19.81
CA VAL A 696 -33.65 -25.58 -21.22
C VAL A 696 -32.13 -25.66 -21.30
N LEU A 697 -31.57 -26.77 -21.76
CA LEU A 697 -30.13 -26.95 -21.93
C LEU A 697 -29.60 -25.95 -22.98
N ASN A 698 -28.68 -25.08 -22.59
CA ASN A 698 -28.06 -24.08 -23.46
C ASN A 698 -26.53 -23.98 -23.35
N GLU A 699 -25.90 -24.63 -22.36
CA GLU A 699 -24.47 -24.49 -22.06
C GLU A 699 -23.82 -25.81 -21.64
N VAL A 700 -22.60 -26.07 -22.13
CA VAL A 700 -21.69 -27.10 -21.62
C VAL A 700 -20.30 -26.52 -21.47
N TRP A 701 -19.68 -26.63 -20.29
CA TRP A 701 -18.29 -26.21 -20.07
C TRP A 701 -17.43 -27.40 -19.64
N TYR A 702 -16.26 -27.55 -20.28
CA TYR A 702 -15.30 -28.62 -20.02
C TYR A 702 -14.04 -28.04 -19.38
N PHE A 703 -13.57 -28.66 -18.29
CA PHE A 703 -12.45 -28.15 -17.50
C PHE A 703 -11.17 -28.98 -17.72
N SER A 704 -10.03 -28.29 -17.73
CA SER A 704 -8.71 -28.92 -17.85
C SER A 704 -7.59 -28.07 -17.25
N HIS A 705 -6.48 -28.69 -16.86
CA HIS A 705 -5.20 -28.00 -16.68
C HIS A 705 -4.38 -28.10 -17.97
N ALA A 706 -3.53 -27.10 -18.27
CA ALA A 706 -2.55 -27.18 -19.35
C ALA A 706 -1.20 -27.67 -18.82
N ASN A 707 -0.55 -28.54 -19.57
CA ASN A 707 0.84 -28.94 -19.33
C ASN A 707 1.76 -27.92 -20.01
N GLY A 708 2.19 -26.91 -19.26
CA GLY A 708 2.95 -25.79 -19.76
C GLY A 708 2.05 -24.74 -20.41
N ARG A 709 2.18 -24.56 -21.74
CA ARG A 709 1.45 -23.53 -22.49
C ARG A 709 0.09 -24.04 -23.00
N PRO A 710 -1.04 -23.37 -22.70
CA PRO A 710 -2.34 -23.65 -23.31
C PRO A 710 -2.28 -23.73 -24.84
N GLN A 711 -1.42 -22.92 -25.48
CA GLN A 711 -1.25 -22.90 -26.94
C GLN A 711 -0.86 -24.25 -27.57
N GLU A 712 -0.23 -25.16 -26.83
CA GLU A 712 0.13 -26.50 -27.34
C GLU A 712 -1.04 -27.50 -27.29
N HIS A 713 -2.07 -27.22 -26.48
CA HIS A 713 -3.20 -28.12 -26.21
C HIS A 713 -2.79 -29.50 -25.61
N ASP A 714 -1.66 -29.56 -24.91
CA ASP A 714 -1.35 -30.67 -23.98
C ASP A 714 -2.10 -30.40 -22.65
N ILE A 715 -3.08 -31.25 -22.33
CA ILE A 715 -4.04 -31.01 -21.24
C ILE A 715 -4.32 -32.23 -20.36
N GLU A 716 -4.46 -31.96 -19.06
CA GLU A 716 -5.06 -32.90 -18.09
C GLU A 716 -6.53 -32.53 -17.89
N LYS A 717 -7.45 -33.46 -18.17
CA LYS A 717 -8.90 -33.24 -18.00
C LYS A 717 -9.28 -33.33 -16.52
N VAL A 718 -10.09 -32.40 -16.04
CA VAL A 718 -10.61 -32.39 -14.65
C VAL A 718 -12.13 -32.34 -14.59
N ASP A 719 -12.70 -32.72 -13.46
CA ASP A 719 -14.14 -32.62 -13.20
C ASP A 719 -14.52 -31.15 -12.92
N SER A 720 -15.76 -30.79 -13.24
CA SER A 720 -16.30 -29.44 -13.02
C SER A 720 -16.30 -29.05 -11.54
N VAL A 721 -15.59 -27.96 -11.23
CA VAL A 721 -15.68 -27.25 -9.93
C VAL A 721 -17.04 -26.54 -9.77
N THR A 722 -17.65 -26.14 -10.88
CA THR A 722 -18.91 -25.39 -10.93
C THR A 722 -20.11 -26.33 -10.86
N LYS A 723 -21.11 -25.98 -10.02
CA LYS A 723 -22.34 -26.78 -9.86
C LYS A 723 -23.40 -26.35 -10.87
N THR A 724 -23.87 -27.30 -11.68
CA THR A 724 -24.98 -27.12 -12.64
C THR A 724 -26.22 -26.47 -12.01
N ASN A 725 -26.83 -25.55 -12.75
CA ASN A 725 -28.09 -24.88 -12.42
C ASN A 725 -29.34 -25.58 -13.00
N CYS A 726 -29.15 -26.69 -13.72
CA CYS A 726 -30.21 -27.43 -14.40
C CYS A 726 -31.15 -28.18 -13.42
N ALA A 727 -32.39 -28.41 -13.86
CA ALA A 727 -33.37 -29.23 -13.15
C ALA A 727 -32.87 -30.68 -12.99
N LYS A 728 -33.14 -31.28 -11.83
CA LYS A 728 -32.69 -32.63 -11.46
C LYS A 728 -33.80 -33.68 -11.55
N SER A 729 -35.04 -33.24 -11.72
CA SER A 729 -36.22 -34.09 -11.91
C SER A 729 -36.09 -34.92 -13.21
N PRO A 730 -36.48 -36.22 -13.22
CA PRO A 730 -36.40 -37.05 -14.41
C PRO A 730 -37.19 -36.46 -15.59
N GLY A 731 -36.59 -36.44 -16.78
CA GLY A 731 -37.23 -35.90 -17.98
C GLY A 731 -37.58 -34.40 -17.94
N ALA A 732 -36.91 -33.60 -17.10
CA ALA A 732 -37.17 -32.16 -16.96
C ALA A 732 -36.43 -31.24 -17.95
N ILE A 733 -35.43 -31.75 -18.66
CA ILE A 733 -34.55 -30.94 -19.52
C ILE A 733 -34.99 -31.01 -20.98
N HIS A 734 -35.23 -29.84 -21.57
CA HIS A 734 -35.42 -29.65 -23.00
C HIS A 734 -34.08 -29.37 -23.69
N TYR A 735 -33.84 -30.01 -24.84
CA TYR A 735 -32.74 -29.72 -25.75
C TYR A 735 -33.37 -29.41 -27.12
N TYR A 736 -33.62 -28.13 -27.40
CA TYR A 736 -34.50 -27.70 -28.50
C TYR A 736 -33.82 -27.69 -29.87
N GLU A 737 -34.60 -27.92 -30.94
CA GLU A 737 -34.15 -27.70 -32.32
C GLU A 737 -33.86 -26.21 -32.57
N ARG A 738 -32.88 -25.92 -33.43
CA ARG A 738 -32.62 -24.55 -33.90
C ARG A 738 -33.75 -24.07 -34.83
N ALA A 739 -34.08 -22.78 -34.76
CA ALA A 739 -35.11 -22.19 -35.61
C ALA A 739 -34.71 -22.25 -37.09
N LYS A 740 -35.67 -22.55 -37.96
CA LYS A 740 -35.40 -22.92 -39.37
C LYS A 740 -34.71 -21.82 -40.19
N ASN A 741 -34.90 -20.56 -39.83
CA ASN A 741 -34.30 -19.38 -40.44
C ASN A 741 -32.99 -18.93 -39.76
N SER A 742 -32.58 -19.59 -38.67
CA SER A 742 -31.40 -19.24 -37.87
C SER A 742 -30.20 -20.17 -38.10
N VAL A 743 -30.31 -21.09 -39.06
CA VAL A 743 -29.33 -22.15 -39.35
C VAL A 743 -28.77 -21.95 -40.75
N ARG A 744 -27.46 -22.17 -40.92
CA ARG A 744 -26.81 -22.21 -42.23
C ARG A 744 -27.23 -23.47 -42.99
N GLU A 745 -27.64 -23.32 -44.25
CA GLU A 745 -27.79 -24.45 -45.17
C GLU A 745 -26.44 -25.18 -45.36
N LYS A 746 -26.50 -26.47 -45.72
CA LYS A 746 -25.36 -27.41 -45.68
C LYS A 746 -24.46 -27.37 -46.91
#